data_AF-A0A933X897-F1
#
_entry.id   AF-A0A933X897-F1
#
_cell.length_a   1.000
_cell.length_b   1.000
_cell.length_c   1.000
_cell.angle_alpha   90.00
_cell.angle_beta   90.00
_cell.angle_gamma   90.00
#
_symmetry.space_group_name_H-M   'P 1'
#
loop_
_entity.id
_entity.type
_entity.pdbx_description
1 polymer ?
#
loop_
_entity_poly.entity_id
_entity_poly.type
_entity_poly.pdbx_seq_one_letter_code
_entity_poly.pdbx_strand_id
1 'polypeptide(L)'
;MNAYYYIVTLWTKGGRLLAAAAGLLLLAGAGVRAGVPAAHRGLTNYVDARTCTACHTNAAAEVMHTTHWTWEHTEAATGRRLGKRTVINNYCVALPSNEPRCTSCHAGVGYRDKNFDFTDATKVDCLVCHDTTGTYKKFPTLAGAPWTGPGPTNFNGVTWQPVNQTYVAQNAGKSSRATCGACHFFGGGGDAVKHGDLDSSLFNPTRTLDVHMGTNGLNFRCATCHETKTHDIPGSIYSKDHTDNQTCEKCHTARPHKTGTTAGRLNAHTGRVACQTCHVPEYARGRTTMTSWDWSTAGVKGTNGQNIVIKDANGDPIYDTQKGTFTWDKNVRPRYVWFNGQLDYLTVEDVIDPTRRVAINRLHGDITDAKARIMPVKRFTGRQPYDPVNNVLAVPHLFGGDTNAYWKTFNWTNALAAGMAYVGRPFSGQVGWVETEMFWIENHMVAPKEKALACTACHTPQDGRLDFAALGYEAERAARLTNFALLNGPDHAGRFGTNFLGSASCVQCHPGKVDEVMDTVHYTWRTPNPKLAYPGGGSHGMIDRFCALVGASAMVNYYADLGDHKGSSACGKCHIGQELPFPDPSTGQYTQTQKDHLDCLICHASAGNYDMTADAAYDEHDAEASHRALKTDPQSGRRYWFQDKSLRAAESVGRRVDTDSCLRCHEHGQAAPDYKRGTPYKPQHDVHAAAGVLCTACHKVEHHKMARGSRVTDMHGWELQNVEVDCANCHGNRPHPEYPWKRTWAPYNEHVAFMACETCHIPRTSGASRRVWYSTFGMTNGPEASIPKPDPNSGVFEPYSVYEASYGSRPAYRWFNGDASMLAEPVHDANAWDFRVATRDTPRAKIYPLRPIISGMIMDRRGFGYDPNFNPQFTMLAAMDMMEAPMKMMGFMRPEGLNPRERAVLSQFPNLVNFDKEHYVHTGNVREAVNIGLGRLGLMMMGQDAWAVPPSALNDIGSNFWSGDLLGLDLPNNPTDPTFDPNNDPTHVTGSFISLSHGIKRNEALRCLDCHSRASVLDFRALSYSPARATQLQTLFEKVQFITLRHGPDGLLLRWSAKPSRAYQLMSTTDLKSGVWTPVGERLSGVEHFYEHVVPPADLATGRQLFYRVVELPQ
;
A
#
# COMPACT_ATOMS: atom_id res chain seq x y z
N MET A 1 -44.90 35.86 -3.44
CA MET A 1 -43.58 36.13 -4.02
C MET A 1 -42.71 36.71 -2.92
N ASN A 2 -41.77 35.95 -2.36
CA ASN A 2 -40.80 36.48 -1.41
C ASN A 2 -39.43 35.95 -1.82
N ALA A 3 -38.73 36.78 -2.60
CA ALA A 3 -37.31 36.66 -2.88
C ALA A 3 -36.56 37.56 -1.89
N TYR A 4 -35.49 37.05 -1.28
CA TYR A 4 -34.53 37.86 -0.54
C TYR A 4 -33.13 37.59 -1.10
N TYR A 5 -32.49 38.66 -1.57
CA TYR A 5 -31.06 38.75 -1.89
C TYR A 5 -30.32 39.32 -0.68
N TYR A 6 -29.09 38.86 -0.42
CA TYR A 6 -28.16 39.52 0.49
C TYR A 6 -26.95 40.08 -0.29
N ILE A 7 -26.67 41.36 -0.01
CA ILE A 7 -25.53 42.16 -0.47
C ILE A 7 -24.43 42.07 0.60
N VAL A 8 -23.18 41.88 0.18
CA VAL A 8 -21.99 41.98 1.05
C VAL A 8 -21.15 43.18 0.59
N THR A 9 -20.87 44.10 1.50
CA THR A 9 -20.09 45.32 1.30
C THR A 9 -18.64 45.10 1.76
N LEU A 10 -17.68 45.41 0.87
CA LEU A 10 -16.24 45.50 1.15
C LEU A 10 -15.89 46.92 1.65
N TRP A 11 -14.99 47.01 2.65
CA TRP A 11 -14.29 48.25 2.99
C TRP A 11 -12.78 48.11 2.74
N THR A 12 -12.26 49.17 2.14
CA THR A 12 -10.89 49.44 1.68
C THR A 12 -10.12 50.37 2.63
N LYS A 13 -8.79 50.36 2.50
CA LYS A 13 -7.76 51.45 2.59
C LYS A 13 -6.58 50.95 3.43
N GLY A 14 -5.33 50.90 2.94
CA GLY A 14 -4.54 51.88 2.18
C GLY A 14 -3.35 52.27 3.07
N GLY A 15 -2.11 52.54 2.67
CA GLY A 15 -1.37 52.51 1.41
C GLY A 15 0.04 53.11 1.67
N ARG A 16 1.03 52.76 0.82
CA ARG A 16 2.25 53.51 0.41
C ARG A 16 3.34 53.85 1.46
N LEU A 17 4.62 54.10 1.14
CA LEU A 17 5.65 53.75 0.14
C LEU A 17 6.91 54.61 0.51
N LEU A 18 8.09 54.24 0.01
CA LEU A 18 9.42 54.94 -0.08
C LEU A 18 10.49 54.40 0.89
N ALA A 19 11.61 53.79 0.46
CA ALA A 19 12.77 54.28 -0.34
C ALA A 19 13.54 55.40 0.37
N ALA A 20 14.87 55.48 0.50
CA ALA A 20 16.05 54.82 -0.07
C ALA A 20 17.24 55.06 0.92
N ALA A 21 18.26 54.21 1.08
CA ALA A 21 19.54 54.14 0.34
C ALA A 21 20.77 54.42 1.23
N ALA A 22 21.75 53.52 1.10
CA ALA A 22 23.21 53.67 1.07
C ALA A 22 24.00 54.27 2.25
N GLY A 23 25.05 53.53 2.64
CA GLY A 23 26.21 54.03 3.39
C GLY A 23 27.21 52.92 3.74
N LEU A 24 28.33 52.87 3.01
CA LEU A 24 29.51 52.01 3.21
C LEU A 24 30.18 52.22 4.58
N LEU A 25 30.87 51.20 5.12
CA LEU A 25 32.36 51.14 5.17
C LEU A 25 32.87 49.89 5.94
N LEU A 26 33.80 49.18 5.27
CA LEU A 26 35.07 48.62 5.76
C LEU A 26 35.16 48.13 7.22
N LEU A 27 35.34 46.82 7.39
CA LEU A 27 36.39 46.25 8.24
C LEU A 27 36.99 45.01 7.56
N ALA A 28 38.16 45.21 6.97
CA ALA A 28 39.09 44.14 6.68
C ALA A 28 39.81 43.71 7.97
N GLY A 29 40.14 42.42 8.07
CA GLY A 29 41.23 41.95 8.93
C GLY A 29 40.82 41.20 10.19
N ALA A 30 40.61 39.90 10.05
CA ALA A 30 41.21 38.89 10.92
C ALA A 30 40.96 37.52 10.30
N GLY A 31 41.86 37.09 9.41
CA GLY A 31 41.96 35.67 9.12
C GLY A 31 42.23 34.95 10.43
N VAL A 32 41.34 34.03 10.82
CA VAL A 32 41.64 33.07 11.88
C VAL A 32 42.79 32.20 11.35
N ARG A 33 44.03 32.65 11.57
CA ARG A 33 45.16 31.73 11.68
C ARG A 33 44.78 30.82 12.83
N ALA A 34 44.37 29.59 12.51
CA ALA A 34 44.41 28.52 13.49
C ALA A 34 45.81 28.57 14.10
N GLY A 35 45.89 28.89 15.40
CA GLY A 35 47.16 29.05 16.08
C GLY A 35 47.96 27.77 15.92
N VAL A 36 49.09 27.86 15.24
CA VAL A 36 50.16 26.85 15.33
C VAL A 36 50.41 26.63 16.82
N PRO A 37 50.37 25.39 17.33
CA PRO A 37 50.69 25.12 18.73
C PRO A 37 52.03 25.77 19.09
N ALA A 38 52.09 26.53 20.18
CA ALA A 38 53.32 27.25 20.57
C ALA A 38 54.55 26.31 20.65
N ALA A 39 54.31 25.02 20.95
CA ALA A 39 55.31 23.96 20.98
C ALA A 39 55.97 23.66 19.61
N HIS A 40 55.24 23.75 18.48
CA HIS A 40 55.82 23.47 17.15
C HIS A 40 56.87 24.51 16.75
N ARG A 41 56.72 25.76 17.21
CA ARG A 41 57.70 26.84 16.93
C ARG A 41 59.05 26.61 17.60
N GLY A 42 59.13 25.72 18.58
CA GLY A 42 60.38 25.33 19.25
C GLY A 42 61.19 24.26 18.52
N LEU A 43 60.68 23.68 17.42
CA LEU A 43 61.42 22.71 16.62
C LEU A 43 62.59 23.39 15.91
N THR A 44 63.83 23.02 16.23
CA THR A 44 65.05 23.58 15.62
C THR A 44 65.57 22.76 14.44
N ASN A 45 65.19 21.49 14.35
CA ASN A 45 65.55 20.60 13.26
C ASN A 45 64.43 19.57 13.01
N TYR A 46 64.27 19.16 11.75
CA TYR A 46 63.39 18.06 11.35
C TYR A 46 64.25 16.96 10.72
N VAL A 47 64.13 15.75 11.25
CA VAL A 47 64.88 14.58 10.75
C VAL A 47 63.97 13.68 9.92
N ASP A 48 62.93 13.14 10.57
CA ASP A 48 61.92 12.27 10.00
C ASP A 48 60.70 12.20 10.94
N ALA A 49 59.85 11.18 10.83
CA ALA A 49 58.68 11.01 11.70
C ALA A 49 59.02 11.02 13.20
N ARG A 50 60.25 10.68 13.62
CA ARG A 50 60.70 10.72 15.03
C ARG A 50 60.61 12.11 15.64
N THR A 51 60.78 13.15 14.83
CA THR A 51 60.58 14.54 15.28
C THR A 51 59.13 14.75 15.73
N CYS A 52 58.16 14.10 15.08
CA CYS A 52 56.74 14.19 15.42
C CYS A 52 56.37 13.23 16.56
N THR A 53 56.83 11.97 16.51
CA THR A 53 56.43 10.93 17.47
C THR A 53 57.03 11.11 18.86
N ALA A 54 58.02 11.99 19.02
CA ALA A 54 58.48 12.45 20.32
C ALA A 54 57.34 13.05 21.19
N CYS A 55 56.31 13.63 20.56
CA CYS A 55 55.12 14.16 21.25
C CYS A 55 53.81 13.50 20.79
N HIS A 56 53.77 12.97 19.57
CA HIS A 56 52.63 12.25 19.00
C HIS A 56 52.90 10.74 18.97
N THR A 57 53.06 10.14 20.14
CA THR A 57 53.66 8.80 20.31
C THR A 57 53.01 7.70 19.48
N ASN A 58 51.69 7.79 19.25
CA ASN A 58 50.93 6.76 18.52
C ASN A 58 50.69 7.11 17.06
N ALA A 59 50.91 8.36 16.62
CA ALA A 59 50.43 8.84 15.32
C ALA A 59 51.03 8.08 14.14
N ALA A 60 52.33 7.75 14.18
CA ALA A 60 52.95 6.95 13.13
C ALA A 60 52.36 5.54 13.07
N ALA A 61 52.20 4.88 14.22
CA ALA A 61 51.59 3.55 14.29
C ALA A 61 50.14 3.56 13.78
N GLU A 62 49.35 4.56 14.19
CA GLU A 62 47.98 4.78 13.73
C GLU A 62 47.91 4.88 12.20
N VAL A 63 48.74 5.73 11.57
CA VAL A 63 48.81 5.84 10.10
C VAL A 63 49.21 4.52 9.45
N MET A 64 50.17 3.79 10.05
CA MET A 64 50.68 2.53 9.52
C MET A 64 49.63 1.41 9.48
N HIS A 65 48.58 1.49 10.30
CA HIS A 65 47.46 0.57 10.27
C HIS A 65 46.42 0.87 9.18
N THR A 66 46.56 1.99 8.46
CA THR A 66 45.58 2.41 7.45
C THR A 66 45.99 2.04 6.02
N THR A 67 45.00 2.04 5.12
CA THR A 67 45.24 1.87 3.69
C THR A 67 46.07 2.99 3.06
N HIS A 68 46.21 4.16 3.70
CA HIS A 68 47.10 5.23 3.21
C HIS A 68 48.57 4.86 3.33
N TRP A 69 48.92 4.01 4.30
CA TRP A 69 50.26 3.44 4.48
C TRP A 69 50.43 2.12 3.73
N THR A 70 49.54 1.16 3.96
CA THR A 70 49.71 -0.19 3.41
C THR A 70 49.44 -0.24 1.90
N TRP A 71 48.60 0.67 1.39
CA TRP A 71 48.01 0.60 0.04
C TRP A 71 47.36 -0.76 -0.28
N GLU A 72 46.97 -1.50 0.76
CA GLU A 72 46.41 -2.84 0.71
C GLU A 72 45.34 -3.02 1.77
N HIS A 73 44.39 -3.89 1.46
CA HIS A 73 43.31 -4.33 2.33
C HIS A 73 42.90 -5.75 1.94
N THR A 74 42.31 -6.51 2.86
CA THR A 74 41.81 -7.86 2.61
C THR A 74 40.30 -7.82 2.42
N GLU A 75 39.82 -8.06 1.20
CA GLU A 75 38.40 -8.10 0.91
C GLU A 75 37.71 -9.20 1.72
N ALA A 76 36.70 -8.82 2.50
CA ALA A 76 36.04 -9.73 3.45
C ALA A 76 35.34 -10.93 2.78
N ALA A 77 34.74 -10.70 1.61
CA ALA A 77 33.93 -11.72 0.92
C ALA A 77 34.78 -12.82 0.28
N THR A 78 35.97 -12.47 -0.23
CA THR A 78 36.81 -13.39 -1.02
C THR A 78 38.13 -13.74 -0.32
N GLY A 79 38.51 -12.98 0.71
CA GLY A 79 39.83 -13.07 1.34
C GLY A 79 40.97 -12.53 0.47
N ARG A 80 40.68 -11.97 -0.72
CA ARG A 80 41.70 -11.47 -1.64
C ARG A 80 42.34 -10.19 -1.12
N ARG A 81 43.65 -10.04 -1.34
CA ARG A 81 44.38 -8.79 -1.04
C ARG A 81 44.19 -7.81 -2.18
N LEU A 82 43.38 -6.78 -1.93
CA LEU A 82 43.12 -5.68 -2.87
C LEU A 82 43.81 -4.39 -2.41
N GLY A 83 43.79 -3.38 -3.27
CA GLY A 83 44.40 -2.07 -3.01
C GLY A 83 45.40 -1.69 -4.09
N LYS A 84 45.98 -0.49 -3.97
CA LYS A 84 46.86 0.09 -5.00
C LYS A 84 48.13 -0.73 -5.27
N ARG A 85 48.58 -1.58 -4.33
CA ARG A 85 49.73 -2.48 -4.56
C ARG A 85 49.41 -3.68 -5.45
N THR A 86 48.16 -4.16 -5.46
CA THR A 86 47.79 -5.43 -6.10
C THR A 86 46.82 -5.28 -7.28
N VAL A 87 46.02 -4.22 -7.31
CA VAL A 87 45.02 -3.96 -8.35
C VAL A 87 45.67 -3.35 -9.59
N ILE A 88 45.25 -3.84 -10.76
CA ILE A 88 45.60 -3.26 -12.07
C ILE A 88 44.56 -2.18 -12.43
N ASN A 89 44.99 -1.09 -13.04
CA ASN A 89 44.12 -0.08 -13.64
C ASN A 89 44.41 0.09 -15.14
N ASN A 90 43.63 0.95 -15.80
CA ASN A 90 43.82 1.31 -17.22
C ASN A 90 44.42 2.72 -17.40
N TYR A 91 45.06 3.26 -16.37
CA TYR A 91 45.87 4.47 -16.42
C TYR A 91 47.34 4.09 -16.55
N CYS A 92 48.11 4.16 -15.45
CA CYS A 92 49.52 3.74 -15.41
C CYS A 92 49.70 2.22 -15.26
N VAL A 93 48.65 1.43 -15.44
CA VAL A 93 48.61 -0.03 -15.33
C VAL A 93 48.80 -0.54 -13.90
N ALA A 94 50.00 -0.47 -13.32
CA ALA A 94 50.27 -1.06 -12.02
C ALA A 94 51.41 -0.35 -11.26
N LEU A 95 51.39 -0.46 -9.93
CA LEU A 95 52.43 0.07 -9.05
C LEU A 95 53.78 -0.67 -9.15
N PRO A 96 53.82 -2.02 -9.05
CA PRO A 96 55.09 -2.74 -8.94
C PRO A 96 56.03 -2.45 -10.10
N SER A 97 57.33 -2.39 -9.83
CA SER A 97 58.43 -1.94 -10.70
C SER A 97 58.49 -0.42 -10.97
N ASN A 98 57.42 0.30 -10.66
CA ASN A 98 57.27 1.74 -10.92
C ASN A 98 57.18 2.58 -9.63
N GLU A 99 57.49 2.00 -8.48
CA GLU A 99 57.28 2.59 -7.16
C GLU A 99 57.84 4.01 -7.03
N PRO A 100 59.08 4.35 -7.45
CA PRO A 100 59.65 5.67 -7.21
C PRO A 100 58.87 6.82 -7.86
N ARG A 101 58.13 6.53 -8.94
CA ARG A 101 57.23 7.48 -9.60
C ARG A 101 55.86 7.52 -8.93
N CYS A 102 55.31 6.38 -8.57
CA CYS A 102 53.96 6.26 -8.04
C CYS A 102 53.85 6.71 -6.57
N THR A 103 54.90 6.49 -5.78
CA THR A 103 54.95 6.75 -4.33
C THR A 103 55.21 8.22 -3.99
N SER A 104 55.33 9.10 -5.00
CA SER A 104 55.15 10.55 -4.79
C SER A 104 53.76 10.89 -4.23
N CYS A 105 52.81 9.96 -4.27
CA CYS A 105 51.50 10.07 -3.63
C CYS A 105 51.28 9.06 -2.48
N HIS A 106 52.31 8.37 -2.00
CA HIS A 106 52.23 7.49 -0.83
C HIS A 106 52.37 8.31 0.45
N ALA A 107 51.80 7.86 1.58
CA ALA A 107 51.92 8.56 2.88
C ALA A 107 53.26 8.30 3.60
N GLY A 108 54.26 7.78 2.89
CA GLY A 108 55.61 7.51 3.38
C GLY A 108 56.70 8.08 2.50
N VAL A 109 57.93 7.93 2.98
CA VAL A 109 59.16 8.36 2.32
C VAL A 109 60.09 7.16 2.12
N GLY A 110 60.57 6.97 0.88
CA GLY A 110 61.56 5.94 0.56
C GLY A 110 61.00 4.64 -0.01
N TYR A 111 59.69 4.56 -0.31
CA TYR A 111 59.10 3.39 -0.96
C TYR A 111 59.51 3.34 -2.45
N ARG A 112 60.69 2.75 -2.68
CA ARG A 112 61.38 2.68 -3.99
C ARG A 112 61.19 1.37 -4.72
N ASP A 113 60.93 0.30 -3.99
CA ASP A 113 60.79 -1.06 -4.51
C ASP A 113 60.11 -1.96 -3.47
N LYS A 114 59.97 -3.25 -3.79
CA LYS A 114 59.28 -4.28 -3.00
C LYS A 114 59.91 -4.58 -1.65
N ASN A 115 61.13 -4.11 -1.39
CA ASN A 115 61.83 -4.29 -0.11
C ASN A 115 61.60 -3.15 0.88
N PHE A 116 60.65 -2.24 0.60
CA PHE A 116 60.27 -1.20 1.55
C PHE A 116 59.76 -1.80 2.86
N ASP A 117 60.35 -1.37 3.97
CA ASP A 117 59.97 -1.82 5.30
C ASP A 117 58.71 -1.07 5.79
N PHE A 118 57.55 -1.72 5.65
CA PHE A 118 56.28 -1.19 6.14
C PHE A 118 56.16 -1.18 7.68
N THR A 119 57.15 -1.71 8.41
CA THR A 119 57.21 -1.68 9.88
C THR A 119 58.06 -0.53 10.43
N ASP A 120 58.82 0.16 9.59
CA ASP A 120 59.64 1.30 9.99
C ASP A 120 58.80 2.59 10.11
N ALA A 121 58.39 2.90 11.34
CA ALA A 121 57.64 4.10 11.67
C ALA A 121 58.36 5.41 11.34
N THR A 122 59.69 5.40 11.20
CA THR A 122 60.45 6.61 10.82
C THR A 122 60.16 7.04 9.38
N LYS A 123 59.64 6.14 8.55
CA LYS A 123 59.32 6.38 7.14
C LYS A 123 57.94 7.01 6.90
N VAL A 124 57.13 7.20 7.95
CA VAL A 124 55.83 7.89 7.84
C VAL A 124 56.02 9.36 7.48
N ASP A 125 55.34 9.83 6.45
CA ASP A 125 55.34 11.25 6.09
C ASP A 125 54.21 11.98 6.81
N CYS A 126 54.52 12.57 7.96
CA CYS A 126 53.55 13.40 8.68
C CYS A 126 53.24 14.72 7.94
N LEU A 127 54.18 15.26 7.16
CA LEU A 127 54.10 16.61 6.62
C LEU A 127 53.16 16.70 5.41
N VAL A 128 53.04 15.63 4.60
CA VAL A 128 52.16 15.62 3.42
C VAL A 128 50.69 15.94 3.74
N CYS A 129 50.20 15.50 4.91
CA CYS A 129 48.82 15.74 5.33
C CYS A 129 48.68 17.00 6.20
N HIS A 130 49.74 17.40 6.91
CA HIS A 130 49.71 18.42 7.96
C HIS A 130 50.37 19.76 7.57
N ASP A 131 50.94 19.89 6.38
CA ASP A 131 51.47 21.17 5.91
C ASP A 131 50.39 22.27 5.87
N THR A 132 50.68 23.43 6.46
CA THR A 132 49.85 24.64 6.35
C THR A 132 50.57 25.80 5.67
N THR A 133 51.82 25.60 5.26
CA THR A 133 52.66 26.60 4.59
C THR A 133 52.40 26.66 3.08
N GLY A 134 51.94 25.55 2.48
CA GLY A 134 51.80 25.40 1.03
C GLY A 134 53.13 25.15 0.30
N THR A 135 54.22 24.96 1.04
CA THR A 135 55.57 24.78 0.49
C THR A 135 56.03 23.32 0.46
N TYR A 136 55.36 22.42 1.20
CA TYR A 136 55.71 21.01 1.19
C TYR A 136 55.21 20.32 -0.09
N LYS A 137 56.14 19.76 -0.86
CA LYS A 137 55.80 18.97 -2.06
C LYS A 137 56.77 17.80 -2.20
N LYS A 138 56.21 16.60 -2.36
CA LYS A 138 56.98 15.41 -2.70
C LYS A 138 57.52 15.55 -4.12
N PHE A 139 58.80 15.23 -4.31
CA PHE A 139 59.40 15.31 -5.63
C PHE A 139 58.92 14.12 -6.50
N PRO A 140 58.58 14.33 -7.78
CA PRO A 140 57.89 13.31 -8.57
C PRO A 140 58.64 12.01 -8.86
N THR A 141 59.93 11.92 -8.52
CA THR A 141 60.78 10.75 -8.82
C THR A 141 61.68 10.33 -7.65
N LEU A 142 61.47 10.89 -6.45
CA LEU A 142 62.28 10.56 -5.26
C LEU A 142 61.53 9.65 -4.28
N ALA A 143 60.62 8.81 -4.77
CA ALA A 143 59.96 7.77 -3.99
C ALA A 143 59.31 8.29 -2.69
N GLY A 144 58.53 9.37 -2.81
CA GLY A 144 57.88 10.01 -1.67
C GLY A 144 58.73 11.06 -0.94
N ALA A 145 60.02 11.21 -1.22
CA ALA A 145 60.81 12.28 -0.60
C ALA A 145 60.56 13.65 -1.27
N PRO A 146 60.56 14.77 -0.53
CA PRO A 146 60.66 16.10 -1.10
C PRO A 146 62.06 16.37 -1.68
N TRP A 147 62.18 17.40 -2.51
CA TRP A 147 63.51 17.89 -2.94
C TRP A 147 64.11 18.76 -1.83
N THR A 148 65.31 18.43 -1.37
CA THR A 148 66.03 19.15 -0.29
C THR A 148 67.47 19.52 -0.68
N GLY A 149 67.77 19.52 -1.99
CA GLY A 149 69.10 19.83 -2.49
C GLY A 149 69.54 21.29 -2.21
N PRO A 150 70.80 21.64 -2.52
CA PRO A 150 71.40 22.93 -2.18
C PRO A 150 70.81 24.12 -2.96
N GLY A 151 69.96 23.88 -3.96
CA GLY A 151 69.32 24.91 -4.78
C GLY A 151 68.16 24.36 -5.62
N PRO A 152 67.50 25.21 -6.43
CA PRO A 152 66.40 24.80 -7.28
C PRO A 152 66.82 23.72 -8.29
N THR A 153 65.92 22.80 -8.63
CA THR A 153 66.11 21.81 -9.70
C THR A 153 64.96 21.89 -10.72
N ASN A 154 65.17 21.42 -11.94
CA ASN A 154 64.13 21.41 -12.98
C ASN A 154 63.71 19.96 -13.30
N PHE A 155 62.41 19.70 -13.30
CA PHE A 155 61.85 18.42 -13.71
C PHE A 155 60.59 18.65 -14.57
N ASN A 156 60.57 18.06 -15.76
CA ASN A 156 59.50 18.23 -16.76
C ASN A 156 59.13 19.71 -17.02
N GLY A 157 60.14 20.58 -17.13
CA GLY A 157 59.93 22.02 -17.39
C GLY A 157 59.40 22.82 -16.20
N VAL A 158 59.28 22.21 -15.01
CA VAL A 158 58.88 22.88 -13.76
C VAL A 158 60.08 23.02 -12.84
N THR A 159 60.29 24.22 -12.29
CA THR A 159 61.31 24.48 -11.27
C THR A 159 60.81 24.09 -9.88
N TRP A 160 61.59 23.27 -9.18
CA TRP A 160 61.32 22.76 -7.84
C TRP A 160 62.30 23.41 -6.85
N GLN A 161 61.74 24.09 -5.86
CA GLN A 161 62.51 24.71 -4.78
C GLN A 161 62.84 23.67 -3.69
N PRO A 162 63.99 23.78 -3.01
CA PRO A 162 64.27 22.98 -1.82
C PRO A 162 63.20 23.20 -0.74
N VAL A 163 62.63 22.11 -0.23
CA VAL A 163 61.64 22.14 0.85
C VAL A 163 62.37 22.30 2.18
N ASN A 164 62.09 23.39 2.89
CA ASN A 164 62.53 23.55 4.27
C ASN A 164 61.59 22.77 5.21
N GLN A 165 61.93 21.49 5.44
CA GLN A 165 61.08 20.59 6.23
C GLN A 165 60.92 21.04 7.69
N THR A 166 61.94 21.66 8.29
CA THR A 166 61.82 22.23 9.64
C THR A 166 60.80 23.36 9.68
N TYR A 167 60.81 24.26 8.70
CA TYR A 167 59.80 25.32 8.59
C TYR A 167 58.39 24.75 8.41
N VAL A 168 58.23 23.71 7.59
CA VAL A 168 56.95 23.01 7.41
C VAL A 168 56.49 22.39 8.73
N ALA A 169 57.37 21.66 9.43
CA ALA A 169 57.06 21.02 10.71
C ALA A 169 56.69 22.04 11.79
N GLN A 170 57.40 23.18 11.87
CA GLN A 170 57.08 24.28 12.77
C GLN A 170 55.69 24.86 12.53
N ASN A 171 55.16 24.73 11.31
CA ASN A 171 53.84 25.23 10.92
C ASN A 171 52.86 24.09 10.62
N ALA A 172 53.13 22.87 11.08
CA ALA A 172 52.22 21.75 10.90
C ALA A 172 50.89 22.01 11.64
N GLY A 173 49.79 21.60 11.03
CA GLY A 173 48.44 21.85 11.54
C GLY A 173 47.38 20.92 10.96
N LYS A 174 46.11 21.29 11.10
CA LYS A 174 44.98 20.51 10.58
C LYS A 174 45.06 20.40 9.05
N SER A 175 44.75 19.22 8.52
CA SER A 175 44.68 18.97 7.07
C SER A 175 43.71 19.93 6.37
N SER A 176 43.91 20.10 5.07
CA SER A 176 43.14 20.98 4.19
C SER A 176 42.86 20.29 2.86
N ARG A 177 41.99 20.90 2.03
CA ARG A 177 41.80 20.41 0.65
C ARG A 177 43.11 20.42 -0.15
N ALA A 178 44.03 21.32 0.17
CA ALA A 178 45.34 21.38 -0.46
C ALA A 178 46.21 20.16 -0.12
N THR A 179 46.26 19.75 1.16
CA THR A 179 47.08 18.60 1.57
C THR A 179 46.51 17.28 1.09
N CYS A 180 45.18 17.09 1.13
CA CYS A 180 44.54 15.92 0.52
C CYS A 180 44.68 15.93 -1.02
N GLY A 181 44.42 17.09 -1.63
CA GLY A 181 44.43 17.28 -3.08
C GLY A 181 45.80 17.10 -3.73
N ALA A 182 46.90 17.30 -2.98
CA ALA A 182 48.27 17.06 -3.45
C ALA A 182 48.47 15.64 -4.04
N CYS A 183 47.68 14.67 -3.58
CA CYS A 183 47.63 13.33 -4.15
C CYS A 183 46.32 13.07 -4.91
N HIS A 184 45.17 13.39 -4.31
CA HIS A 184 43.87 12.97 -4.83
C HIS A 184 43.44 13.72 -6.11
N PHE A 185 43.92 14.94 -6.34
CA PHE A 185 43.58 15.72 -7.55
C PHE A 185 44.49 15.38 -8.74
N PHE A 186 45.66 14.79 -8.48
CA PHE A 186 46.71 14.54 -9.49
C PHE A 186 46.96 13.05 -9.78
N GLY A 187 46.05 12.18 -9.34
CA GLY A 187 46.16 10.74 -9.56
C GLY A 187 46.17 10.38 -11.05
N GLY A 188 46.97 9.38 -11.45
CA GLY A 188 47.11 8.99 -12.87
C GLY A 188 48.17 9.79 -13.64
N GLY A 189 48.97 10.62 -12.95
CA GLY A 189 50.13 11.31 -13.53
C GLY A 189 49.88 12.77 -13.91
N GLY A 190 48.72 13.33 -13.58
CA GLY A 190 48.37 14.72 -13.85
C GLY A 190 47.06 15.14 -13.18
N ASP A 191 46.79 16.44 -13.16
CA ASP A 191 45.55 17.04 -12.62
C ASP A 191 44.33 16.53 -13.39
N ALA A 192 43.23 16.25 -12.67
CA ALA A 192 41.95 15.81 -13.22
C ALA A 192 42.00 14.54 -14.09
N VAL A 193 43.09 13.75 -14.09
CA VAL A 193 43.20 12.56 -14.95
C VAL A 193 42.23 11.46 -14.51
N LYS A 194 42.16 11.18 -13.21
CA LYS A 194 41.55 9.93 -12.69
C LYS A 194 40.08 10.02 -12.30
N HIS A 195 39.73 10.67 -11.19
CA HIS A 195 38.37 10.58 -10.62
C HIS A 195 37.33 11.44 -11.36
N GLY A 196 37.71 12.61 -11.89
CA GLY A 196 36.79 13.47 -12.66
C GLY A 196 35.93 14.40 -11.79
N ASP A 197 35.53 13.99 -10.59
CA ASP A 197 34.92 14.85 -9.56
C ASP A 197 35.92 15.48 -8.57
N LEU A 198 37.22 15.19 -8.72
CA LEU A 198 38.30 15.69 -7.87
C LEU A 198 39.45 16.26 -8.70
N ASP A 199 39.59 17.58 -8.71
CA ASP A 199 40.63 18.32 -9.43
C ASP A 199 41.09 19.59 -8.69
N SER A 200 42.15 20.23 -9.17
CA SER A 200 42.75 21.43 -8.53
C SER A 200 41.80 22.61 -8.33
N SER A 201 40.71 22.72 -9.09
CA SER A 201 39.68 23.76 -8.87
C SER A 201 38.99 23.64 -7.50
N LEU A 202 39.07 22.47 -6.85
CA LEU A 202 38.54 22.22 -5.52
C LEU A 202 39.47 22.68 -4.38
N PHE A 203 40.63 23.28 -4.67
CA PHE A 203 41.39 23.97 -3.63
C PHE A 203 40.56 25.12 -3.03
N ASN A 204 39.96 25.95 -3.89
CA ASN A 204 39.13 27.09 -3.49
C ASN A 204 37.88 27.21 -4.38
N PRO A 205 36.97 26.22 -4.33
CA PRO A 205 35.82 26.20 -5.23
C PRO A 205 34.78 27.25 -4.82
N THR A 206 33.87 27.58 -5.73
CA THR A 206 32.63 28.26 -5.38
C THR A 206 31.53 27.25 -5.06
N ARG A 207 30.48 27.67 -4.36
CA ARG A 207 29.27 26.88 -4.09
C ARG A 207 28.65 26.31 -5.37
N THR A 208 28.81 27.00 -6.50
CA THR A 208 28.33 26.51 -7.78
C THR A 208 29.03 25.21 -8.16
N LEU A 209 30.35 25.11 -7.99
CA LEU A 209 31.13 23.92 -8.32
C LEU A 209 30.84 22.78 -7.34
N ASP A 210 30.94 23.05 -6.04
CA ASP A 210 30.61 22.10 -4.98
C ASP A 210 29.97 22.85 -3.79
N VAL A 211 28.75 22.47 -3.41
CA VAL A 211 28.01 23.16 -2.35
C VAL A 211 28.60 22.99 -0.95
N HIS A 212 29.33 21.90 -0.72
CA HIS A 212 29.93 21.58 0.57
C HIS A 212 31.30 22.26 0.69
N MET A 213 32.14 22.17 -0.33
CA MET A 213 33.50 22.71 -0.32
C MET A 213 33.58 24.19 -0.72
N GLY A 214 32.51 24.76 -1.29
CA GLY A 214 32.46 26.14 -1.76
C GLY A 214 32.88 27.16 -0.70
N THR A 215 33.87 28.00 -1.03
CA THR A 215 34.44 29.03 -0.15
C THR A 215 33.46 30.15 0.20
N ASN A 216 32.47 30.39 -0.67
CA ASN A 216 31.33 31.28 -0.44
C ASN A 216 30.10 30.53 0.12
N GLY A 217 30.31 29.41 0.80
CA GLY A 217 29.29 28.56 1.40
C GLY A 217 29.81 27.87 2.66
N LEU A 218 29.59 26.55 2.76
CA LEU A 218 30.00 25.76 3.93
C LEU A 218 31.52 25.61 4.08
N ASN A 219 32.28 25.77 2.98
CA ASN A 219 33.74 25.73 2.95
C ASN A 219 34.35 24.49 3.65
N PHE A 220 33.73 23.33 3.48
CA PHE A 220 34.18 22.08 4.09
C PHE A 220 35.58 21.70 3.66
N ARG A 221 36.33 21.13 4.60
CA ARG A 221 37.58 20.39 4.32
C ARG A 221 37.20 18.93 4.03
N CYS A 222 38.08 18.17 3.40
CA CYS A 222 37.84 16.74 3.15
C CYS A 222 37.51 16.00 4.46
N ALA A 223 38.30 16.25 5.51
CA ALA A 223 38.10 15.68 6.85
C ALA A 223 36.83 16.13 7.57
N THR A 224 36.05 17.08 7.03
CA THR A 224 34.74 17.44 7.57
C THR A 224 33.71 16.35 7.29
N CYS A 225 33.76 15.73 6.10
CA CYS A 225 32.91 14.58 5.77
C CYS A 225 33.63 13.25 6.06
N HIS A 226 34.91 13.15 5.70
CA HIS A 226 35.77 12.03 6.06
C HIS A 226 36.30 12.18 7.49
N GLU A 227 35.38 12.25 8.46
CA GLU A 227 35.68 12.46 9.88
C GLU A 227 36.69 11.40 10.34
N THR A 228 37.90 11.85 10.62
CA THR A 228 39.06 11.00 10.89
C THR A 228 39.22 10.81 12.39
N LYS A 229 39.32 9.56 12.83
CA LYS A 229 39.63 9.19 14.23
C LYS A 229 40.88 8.33 14.23
N THR A 230 41.84 8.62 15.11
CA THR A 230 43.12 7.87 15.21
C THR A 230 43.78 7.62 13.84
N HIS A 231 43.86 8.67 13.02
CA HIS A 231 44.33 8.67 11.62
C HIS A 231 43.62 7.72 10.64
N ASP A 232 42.60 6.98 11.05
CA ASP A 232 41.78 6.18 10.16
C ASP A 232 40.77 7.08 9.41
N ILE A 233 40.96 7.17 8.10
CA ILE A 233 40.18 8.02 7.21
C ILE A 233 39.11 7.16 6.53
N PRO A 234 37.82 7.33 6.89
CA PRO A 234 36.73 6.51 6.36
C PRO A 234 36.35 6.91 4.93
N GLY A 235 35.56 6.08 4.25
CA GLY A 235 34.99 6.36 2.91
C GLY A 235 35.76 5.67 1.78
N SER A 236 36.27 4.47 2.04
CA SER A 236 36.91 3.64 1.02
C SER A 236 35.93 3.21 -0.06
N ILE A 237 36.39 3.18 -1.32
CA ILE A 237 35.65 2.59 -2.44
C ILE A 237 35.86 1.07 -2.55
N TYR A 238 36.83 0.52 -1.82
CA TYR A 238 37.09 -0.92 -1.77
C TYR A 238 36.18 -1.55 -0.73
N SER A 239 35.62 -2.72 -1.07
CA SER A 239 34.86 -3.56 -0.15
C SER A 239 35.71 -3.86 1.10
N LYS A 240 35.14 -3.64 2.29
CA LYS A 240 35.78 -3.86 3.60
C LYS A 240 34.98 -4.83 4.46
N ASP A 241 35.62 -5.40 5.48
CA ASP A 241 35.01 -6.25 6.52
C ASP A 241 34.15 -5.47 7.53
N HIS A 242 34.22 -4.14 7.50
CA HIS A 242 33.40 -3.23 8.28
C HIS A 242 32.93 -2.04 7.43
N THR A 243 31.75 -1.49 7.73
CA THR A 243 31.16 -0.39 6.95
C THR A 243 31.77 0.96 7.37
N ASP A 244 32.58 1.59 6.52
CA ASP A 244 33.16 2.93 6.74
C ASP A 244 32.62 3.98 5.75
N ASN A 245 31.54 3.66 5.04
CA ASN A 245 30.97 4.51 3.99
C ASN A 245 30.61 5.91 4.50
N GLN A 246 30.93 6.92 3.68
CA GLN A 246 30.48 8.29 3.87
C GLN A 246 29.30 8.54 2.95
N THR A 247 28.11 8.65 3.52
CA THR A 247 26.86 8.86 2.78
C THR A 247 26.28 10.23 3.09
N CYS A 248 25.42 10.72 2.18
CA CYS A 248 24.68 11.96 2.40
C CYS A 248 23.81 11.91 3.67
N GLU A 249 23.38 10.71 4.07
CA GLU A 249 22.46 10.46 5.18
C GLU A 249 23.08 10.70 6.57
N LYS A 250 24.40 10.92 6.66
CA LYS A 250 25.03 11.35 7.93
C LYS A 250 24.66 12.78 8.32
N CYS A 251 24.35 13.64 7.35
CA CYS A 251 23.97 15.03 7.58
C CYS A 251 22.54 15.35 7.09
N HIS A 252 21.99 14.53 6.20
CA HIS A 252 20.64 14.66 5.66
C HIS A 252 19.76 13.50 6.12
N THR A 253 18.45 13.72 6.26
CA THR A 253 17.54 12.59 6.51
C THR A 253 17.37 11.77 5.23
N ALA A 254 16.91 10.52 5.35
CA ALA A 254 16.53 9.69 4.19
C ALA A 254 15.35 10.28 3.38
N ARG A 255 14.66 11.29 3.94
CA ARG A 255 13.53 12.01 3.32
C ARG A 255 13.80 13.53 3.34
N PRO A 256 14.80 14.03 2.59
CA PRO A 256 15.27 15.41 2.74
C PRO A 256 14.34 16.45 2.09
N HIS A 257 13.37 16.03 1.26
CA HIS A 257 12.44 16.91 0.56
C HIS A 257 11.19 17.17 1.43
N LYS A 258 10.82 18.44 1.68
CA LYS A 258 9.93 18.79 2.80
C LYS A 258 8.48 19.18 2.45
N THR A 259 8.15 19.51 1.20
CA THR A 259 6.85 20.14 0.89
C THR A 259 6.13 19.56 -0.33
N GLY A 260 4.85 19.23 -0.16
CA GLY A 260 3.93 18.82 -1.23
C GLY A 260 4.13 17.38 -1.72
N THR A 261 3.26 16.97 -2.65
CA THR A 261 3.26 15.64 -3.27
C THR A 261 4.56 15.36 -4.04
N THR A 262 5.17 16.38 -4.66
CA THR A 262 6.48 16.28 -5.33
C THR A 262 7.58 15.88 -4.36
N ALA A 263 7.60 16.42 -3.13
CA ALA A 263 8.57 16.01 -2.12
C ALA A 263 8.38 14.56 -1.71
N GLY A 264 7.13 14.10 -1.55
CA GLY A 264 6.82 12.68 -1.31
C GLY A 264 7.41 11.77 -2.39
N ARG A 265 7.22 12.11 -3.67
CA ARG A 265 7.78 11.36 -4.80
C ARG A 265 9.31 11.35 -4.81
N LEU A 266 9.96 12.50 -4.61
CA LEU A 266 11.43 12.57 -4.55
C LEU A 266 12.00 11.80 -3.35
N ASN A 267 11.31 11.81 -2.21
CA ASN A 267 11.68 10.99 -1.06
C ASN A 267 11.50 9.49 -1.32
N ALA A 268 10.51 9.07 -2.12
CA ALA A 268 10.38 7.67 -2.51
C ALA A 268 11.54 7.21 -3.42
N HIS A 269 12.07 8.10 -4.26
CA HIS A 269 13.22 7.78 -5.12
C HIS A 269 14.48 7.43 -4.32
N THR A 270 14.68 7.98 -3.13
CA THR A 270 15.91 7.75 -2.33
C THR A 270 16.10 6.27 -1.94
N GLY A 271 15.03 5.47 -1.98
CA GLY A 271 15.11 4.03 -1.76
C GLY A 271 15.83 3.26 -2.88
N ARG A 272 15.87 3.79 -4.11
CA ARG A 272 16.45 3.10 -5.29
C ARG A 272 17.40 3.97 -6.12
N VAL A 273 17.41 5.28 -5.93
CA VAL A 273 18.27 6.24 -6.63
C VAL A 273 19.14 6.94 -5.59
N ALA A 274 20.45 6.86 -5.74
CA ALA A 274 21.36 7.52 -4.81
C ALA A 274 21.30 9.04 -4.93
N CYS A 275 21.57 9.75 -3.83
CA CYS A 275 21.56 11.21 -3.80
C CYS A 275 22.50 11.80 -4.87
N GLN A 276 23.67 11.19 -5.05
CA GLN A 276 24.68 11.58 -6.03
C GLN A 276 24.12 11.56 -7.45
N THR A 277 23.26 10.60 -7.81
CA THR A 277 22.68 10.49 -9.16
C THR A 277 21.94 11.76 -9.57
N CYS A 278 21.19 12.36 -8.64
CA CYS A 278 20.45 13.59 -8.90
C CYS A 278 21.29 14.85 -8.65
N HIS A 279 22.22 14.81 -7.69
CA HIS A 279 22.94 15.99 -7.21
C HIS A 279 24.34 16.18 -7.79
N VAL A 280 24.89 15.19 -8.50
CA VAL A 280 26.09 15.30 -9.33
C VAL A 280 25.66 15.11 -10.80
N PRO A 281 24.99 16.11 -11.40
CA PRO A 281 24.43 15.97 -12.75
C PRO A 281 25.53 15.78 -13.81
N GLU A 282 26.70 16.35 -13.58
CA GLU A 282 27.90 16.29 -14.42
C GLU A 282 29.15 16.27 -13.53
N TYR A 283 30.18 15.54 -13.94
CA TYR A 283 31.53 15.62 -13.36
C TYR A 283 32.47 16.39 -14.30
N ALA A 284 33.74 16.58 -13.92
CA ALA A 284 34.70 17.37 -14.69
C ALA A 284 34.21 18.81 -14.98
N ARG A 285 33.56 19.41 -13.98
CA ARG A 285 32.97 20.75 -14.10
C ARG A 285 33.99 21.86 -13.84
N GLY A 286 35.03 21.56 -13.06
CA GLY A 286 36.15 22.46 -12.81
C GLY A 286 37.17 22.47 -13.95
N ARG A 287 37.57 21.27 -14.40
CA ARG A 287 38.58 21.03 -15.44
C ARG A 287 38.19 19.84 -16.32
N THR A 288 38.79 19.77 -17.52
CA THR A 288 38.73 18.59 -18.39
C THR A 288 39.32 17.38 -17.69
N THR A 289 38.72 16.21 -17.90
CA THR A 289 39.20 14.93 -17.36
C THR A 289 39.44 13.95 -18.48
N MET A 290 40.46 13.09 -18.31
CA MET A 290 40.76 12.06 -19.28
C MET A 290 39.68 10.98 -19.24
N THR A 291 39.13 10.62 -20.39
CA THR A 291 38.06 9.61 -20.54
C THR A 291 38.54 8.35 -21.26
N SER A 292 39.66 8.45 -21.99
CA SER A 292 40.35 7.28 -22.51
C SER A 292 41.87 7.40 -22.60
N TRP A 293 42.56 6.27 -22.54
CA TRP A 293 44.01 6.15 -22.75
C TRP A 293 44.37 4.91 -23.58
N ASP A 294 44.95 5.13 -24.77
CA ASP A 294 45.46 4.08 -25.66
C ASP A 294 46.99 4.01 -25.65
N TRP A 295 47.54 3.04 -24.91
CA TRP A 295 48.97 2.76 -24.82
C TRP A 295 49.55 2.14 -26.10
N SER A 296 48.74 1.56 -26.98
CA SER A 296 49.21 0.87 -28.19
C SER A 296 49.85 1.83 -29.21
N THR A 297 49.55 3.11 -29.08
CA THR A 297 50.08 4.20 -29.92
C THR A 297 51.36 4.83 -29.36
N ALA A 298 51.81 4.42 -28.17
CA ALA A 298 53.02 4.96 -27.55
C ALA A 298 54.28 4.61 -28.36
N GLY A 299 55.31 5.45 -28.24
CA GLY A 299 56.62 5.26 -28.89
C GLY A 299 56.82 6.04 -30.19
N VAL A 300 55.79 6.69 -30.73
CA VAL A 300 55.92 7.56 -31.92
C VAL A 300 56.63 8.85 -31.52
N LYS A 301 57.73 9.13 -32.23
CA LYS A 301 58.58 10.32 -32.03
C LYS A 301 58.33 11.36 -33.12
N GLY A 302 58.77 12.59 -32.87
CA GLY A 302 58.78 13.64 -33.88
C GLY A 302 59.75 13.33 -35.02
N THR A 303 59.66 14.08 -36.12
CA THR A 303 60.53 13.93 -37.31
C THR A 303 62.02 14.12 -37.02
N ASN A 304 62.36 14.80 -35.91
CA ASN A 304 63.72 14.99 -35.42
C ASN A 304 64.18 13.92 -34.41
N GLY A 305 63.40 12.86 -34.20
CA GLY A 305 63.71 11.78 -33.25
C GLY A 305 63.53 12.14 -31.77
N GLN A 306 62.98 13.33 -31.45
CA GLN A 306 62.68 13.73 -30.08
C GLN A 306 61.30 13.24 -29.62
N ASN A 307 61.13 13.09 -28.30
CA ASN A 307 59.82 12.83 -27.71
C ASN A 307 58.90 14.04 -27.96
N ILE A 308 57.65 13.79 -28.30
CA ILE A 308 56.64 14.80 -28.59
C ILE A 308 55.48 14.70 -27.61
N VAL A 309 54.86 15.84 -27.35
CA VAL A 309 53.57 15.95 -26.68
C VAL A 309 52.67 16.80 -27.57
N ILE A 310 51.59 16.22 -28.08
CA ILE A 310 50.59 16.93 -28.87
C ILE A 310 49.45 17.29 -27.95
N LYS A 311 49.00 18.54 -28.02
CA LYS A 311 47.93 19.08 -27.19
C LYS A 311 46.74 19.51 -28.05
N ASP A 312 45.55 19.42 -27.49
CA ASP A 312 44.35 20.00 -28.09
C ASP A 312 44.30 21.54 -27.92
N ALA A 313 43.20 22.15 -28.35
CA ALA A 313 42.97 23.59 -28.21
C ALA A 313 42.85 24.07 -26.74
N ASN A 314 42.52 23.19 -25.80
CA ASN A 314 42.43 23.49 -24.36
C ASN A 314 43.79 23.34 -23.66
N GLY A 315 44.81 22.85 -24.36
CA GLY A 315 46.14 22.59 -23.82
C GLY A 315 46.28 21.21 -23.17
N ASP A 316 45.28 20.35 -23.32
CA ASP A 316 45.28 18.99 -22.80
C ASP A 316 46.09 18.06 -23.72
N PRO A 317 47.02 17.25 -23.18
CA PRO A 317 47.78 16.31 -24.01
C PRO A 317 46.84 15.26 -24.63
N ILE A 318 46.78 15.20 -25.96
CA ILE A 318 46.07 14.17 -26.72
C ILE A 318 47.02 13.09 -27.23
N TYR A 319 48.32 13.35 -27.23
CA TYR A 319 49.37 12.37 -27.48
C TYR A 319 50.61 12.68 -26.66
N ASP A 320 51.27 11.66 -26.11
CA ASP A 320 52.60 11.74 -25.48
C ASP A 320 53.41 10.51 -25.92
N THR A 321 54.60 10.70 -26.49
CA THR A 321 55.46 9.59 -26.95
C THR A 321 55.63 8.50 -25.88
N GLN A 322 55.69 8.86 -24.60
CA GLN A 322 55.88 7.91 -23.50
C GLN A 322 54.62 7.12 -23.14
N LYS A 323 53.44 7.56 -23.57
CA LYS A 323 52.17 7.12 -23.01
C LYS A 323 51.13 6.74 -24.07
N GLY A 324 51.23 7.26 -25.28
CA GLY A 324 50.26 7.03 -26.35
C GLY A 324 49.22 8.14 -26.41
N THR A 325 47.98 7.78 -26.76
CA THR A 325 46.90 8.70 -27.13
C THR A 325 45.89 8.83 -26.01
N PHE A 326 45.34 10.03 -25.85
CA PHE A 326 44.36 10.36 -24.81
C PHE A 326 43.13 11.05 -25.39
N THR A 327 41.98 10.83 -24.74
CA THR A 327 40.76 11.62 -24.95
C THR A 327 40.41 12.34 -23.65
N TRP A 328 39.93 13.58 -23.78
CA TRP A 328 39.56 14.45 -22.67
C TRP A 328 38.18 15.02 -22.88
N ASP A 329 37.39 15.10 -21.81
CA ASP A 329 36.04 15.67 -21.83
C ASP A 329 35.82 16.60 -20.63
N LYS A 330 34.85 17.51 -20.74
CA LYS A 330 34.45 18.46 -19.69
C LYS A 330 32.94 18.43 -19.49
N ASN A 331 32.46 18.71 -18.28
CA ASN A 331 31.03 18.70 -17.93
C ASN A 331 30.37 17.36 -18.33
N VAL A 332 31.02 16.26 -17.97
CA VAL A 332 30.68 14.94 -18.49
C VAL A 332 29.46 14.40 -17.76
N ARG A 333 28.47 13.93 -18.52
CA ARG A 333 27.33 13.19 -17.98
C ARG A 333 27.81 11.84 -17.42
N PRO A 334 27.51 11.51 -16.15
CA PRO A 334 27.82 10.20 -15.60
C PRO A 334 27.12 9.07 -16.37
N ARG A 335 27.71 7.89 -16.33
CA ARG A 335 26.96 6.65 -16.55
C ARG A 335 26.23 6.29 -15.25
N TYR A 336 25.08 5.65 -15.36
CA TYR A 336 24.26 5.27 -14.22
C TYR A 336 24.17 3.76 -14.16
N VAL A 337 24.57 3.18 -13.03
CA VAL A 337 24.62 1.73 -12.82
C VAL A 337 24.04 1.37 -11.46
N TRP A 338 23.49 0.16 -11.33
CA TRP A 338 23.14 -0.37 -10.03
C TRP A 338 24.42 -0.63 -9.21
N PHE A 339 24.37 -0.27 -7.92
CA PHE A 339 25.45 -0.55 -6.99
C PHE A 339 24.87 -0.91 -5.62
N ASN A 340 25.26 -2.07 -5.09
CA ASN A 340 24.84 -2.58 -3.79
C ASN A 340 25.94 -2.48 -2.71
N GLY A 341 27.08 -1.88 -3.04
CA GLY A 341 28.25 -1.76 -2.16
C GLY A 341 29.37 -2.77 -2.45
N GLN A 342 29.13 -3.81 -3.26
CA GLN A 342 30.14 -4.80 -3.62
C GLN A 342 30.81 -4.45 -4.95
N LEU A 343 32.14 -4.59 -4.99
CA LEU A 343 32.98 -4.20 -6.12
C LEU A 343 34.14 -5.17 -6.31
N ASP A 344 34.20 -5.82 -7.47
CA ASP A 344 35.33 -6.68 -7.83
C ASP A 344 36.38 -5.88 -8.60
N TYR A 345 37.65 -6.31 -8.49
CA TYR A 345 38.77 -5.79 -9.27
C TYR A 345 39.58 -6.92 -9.88
N LEU A 346 40.12 -6.67 -11.07
CA LEU A 346 41.16 -7.51 -11.66
C LEU A 346 42.52 -7.25 -11.00
N THR A 347 43.22 -8.34 -10.72
CA THR A 347 44.64 -8.35 -10.31
C THR A 347 45.48 -8.99 -11.42
N VAL A 348 46.80 -9.00 -11.23
CA VAL A 348 47.75 -9.66 -12.15
C VAL A 348 47.57 -11.19 -12.20
N GLU A 349 46.75 -11.77 -11.33
CA GLU A 349 46.50 -13.21 -11.24
C GLU A 349 45.30 -13.65 -12.08
N ASP A 350 44.45 -12.70 -12.49
CA ASP A 350 43.21 -13.02 -13.17
C ASP A 350 43.43 -13.23 -14.68
N VAL A 351 42.88 -14.33 -15.20
CA VAL A 351 42.81 -14.60 -16.63
C VAL A 351 41.69 -13.76 -17.23
N ILE A 352 42.00 -13.05 -18.32
CA ILE A 352 41.08 -12.21 -19.07
C ILE A 352 40.58 -12.90 -20.33
N ASP A 353 39.44 -12.44 -20.83
CA ASP A 353 38.93 -12.78 -22.15
C ASP A 353 39.18 -11.60 -23.10
N PRO A 354 40.19 -11.67 -23.98
CA PRO A 354 40.58 -10.55 -24.83
C PRO A 354 39.64 -10.36 -26.04
N THR A 355 38.66 -11.25 -26.26
CA THR A 355 37.70 -11.12 -27.37
C THR A 355 36.61 -10.08 -27.12
N ARG A 356 36.47 -9.66 -25.86
CA ARG A 356 35.55 -8.62 -25.41
C ARG A 356 36.31 -7.56 -24.63
N ARG A 357 35.64 -6.43 -24.41
CA ARG A 357 36.14 -5.38 -23.52
C ARG A 357 36.28 -5.92 -22.10
N VAL A 358 37.46 -5.79 -21.52
CA VAL A 358 37.79 -6.31 -20.18
C VAL A 358 37.41 -5.26 -19.13
N ALA A 359 36.46 -5.60 -18.27
CA ALA A 359 36.11 -4.77 -17.12
C ALA A 359 37.18 -4.94 -16.02
N ILE A 360 37.95 -3.90 -15.76
CA ILE A 360 38.95 -3.88 -14.69
C ILE A 360 38.31 -3.91 -13.32
N ASN A 361 37.14 -3.30 -13.19
CA ASN A 361 36.31 -3.42 -12.01
C ASN A 361 34.84 -3.60 -12.37
N ARG A 362 34.11 -4.28 -11.50
CA ARG A 362 32.68 -4.57 -11.67
C ARG A 362 31.90 -4.12 -10.44
N LEU A 363 31.03 -3.14 -10.63
CA LEU A 363 30.06 -2.72 -9.62
C LEU A 363 28.89 -3.70 -9.65
N HIS A 364 28.55 -4.30 -8.50
CA HIS A 364 27.48 -5.27 -8.38
C HIS A 364 26.15 -4.65 -7.97
N GLY A 365 25.07 -5.33 -8.31
CA GLY A 365 23.69 -4.94 -8.01
C GLY A 365 22.84 -4.95 -9.28
N ASP A 366 21.54 -5.14 -9.10
CA ASP A 366 20.54 -5.08 -10.17
C ASP A 366 19.21 -4.55 -9.62
N ILE A 367 18.19 -4.52 -10.49
CA ILE A 367 16.86 -4.01 -10.18
C ILE A 367 16.12 -4.81 -9.08
N THR A 368 16.45 -6.09 -8.91
CA THR A 368 15.85 -7.01 -7.94
C THR A 368 16.55 -6.97 -6.59
N ASP A 369 17.82 -6.57 -6.55
CA ASP A 369 18.59 -6.41 -5.31
C ASP A 369 18.03 -5.25 -4.47
N ALA A 370 17.45 -5.57 -3.31
CA ALA A 370 16.87 -4.59 -2.39
C ALA A 370 17.87 -3.61 -1.79
N LYS A 371 19.18 -3.93 -1.81
CA LYS A 371 20.26 -3.05 -1.32
C LYS A 371 20.82 -2.15 -2.42
N ALA A 372 20.58 -2.48 -3.69
CA ALA A 372 21.13 -1.73 -4.80
C ALA A 372 20.43 -0.38 -5.00
N ARG A 373 21.24 0.66 -5.24
CA ARG A 373 20.78 1.98 -5.71
C ARG A 373 21.47 2.34 -7.02
N ILE A 374 20.79 3.12 -7.85
CA ILE A 374 21.38 3.67 -9.08
C ILE A 374 22.39 4.75 -8.69
N MET A 375 23.65 4.56 -9.06
CA MET A 375 24.80 5.44 -8.76
C MET A 375 25.35 6.11 -10.03
N PRO A 376 25.85 7.37 -9.96
CA PRO A 376 26.59 7.99 -11.05
C PRO A 376 28.06 7.54 -11.03
N VAL A 377 28.58 7.17 -12.20
CA VAL A 377 29.97 6.76 -12.37
C VAL A 377 30.64 7.43 -13.58
N LYS A 378 31.91 7.80 -13.46
CA LYS A 378 32.81 8.00 -14.60
C LYS A 378 33.17 6.64 -15.18
N ARG A 379 32.92 6.48 -16.48
CA ARG A 379 33.45 5.36 -17.27
C ARG A 379 34.76 5.80 -17.91
N PHE A 380 35.85 5.12 -17.60
CA PHE A 380 37.14 5.30 -18.24
C PHE A 380 37.45 4.09 -19.12
N THR A 381 37.84 4.32 -20.37
CA THR A 381 38.20 3.26 -21.31
C THR A 381 39.68 3.26 -21.61
N GLY A 382 40.27 2.09 -21.85
CA GLY A 382 41.69 1.99 -22.15
C GLY A 382 41.99 0.98 -23.23
N ARG A 383 43.19 1.07 -23.77
CA ARG A 383 43.82 -0.02 -24.53
C ARG A 383 45.22 -0.21 -23.97
N GLN A 384 45.46 -1.35 -23.34
CA GLN A 384 46.66 -1.59 -22.52
C GLN A 384 47.31 -2.93 -22.85
N PRO A 385 48.60 -3.12 -22.52
CA PRO A 385 49.31 -4.33 -22.89
C PRO A 385 48.82 -5.53 -22.07
N TYR A 386 48.75 -6.68 -22.72
CA TYR A 386 48.47 -7.98 -22.09
C TYR A 386 49.37 -9.06 -22.69
N ASP A 387 49.51 -10.19 -21.98
CA ASP A 387 50.18 -11.38 -22.50
C ASP A 387 49.17 -12.25 -23.26
N PRO A 388 49.27 -12.42 -24.59
CA PRO A 388 48.28 -13.14 -25.39
C PRO A 388 48.34 -14.65 -25.27
N VAL A 389 49.41 -15.20 -24.68
CA VAL A 389 49.54 -16.65 -24.46
C VAL A 389 48.95 -17.02 -23.10
N ASN A 390 49.27 -16.22 -22.08
CA ASN A 390 48.77 -16.44 -20.71
C ASN A 390 47.39 -15.82 -20.47
N ASN A 391 46.91 -14.95 -21.38
CA ASN A 391 45.68 -14.18 -21.24
C ASN A 391 45.59 -13.43 -19.91
N VAL A 392 46.64 -12.69 -19.54
CA VAL A 392 46.66 -11.86 -18.33
C VAL A 392 47.06 -10.43 -18.67
N LEU A 393 46.51 -9.44 -17.95
CA LEU A 393 46.99 -8.07 -18.05
C LEU A 393 48.44 -8.00 -17.55
N ALA A 394 49.35 -7.51 -18.40
CA ALA A 394 50.77 -7.53 -18.11
C ALA A 394 51.19 -6.28 -17.35
N VAL A 395 52.07 -6.44 -16.34
CA VAL A 395 52.64 -5.33 -15.57
C VAL A 395 53.88 -4.79 -16.29
N PRO A 396 53.87 -3.54 -16.78
CA PRO A 396 55.04 -2.94 -17.43
C PRO A 396 55.99 -2.27 -16.43
N HIS A 397 57.30 -2.44 -16.66
CA HIS A 397 58.33 -1.56 -16.10
C HIS A 397 58.41 -0.27 -16.92
N LEU A 398 57.70 0.77 -16.48
CA LEU A 398 57.59 2.06 -17.17
C LEU A 398 58.71 3.03 -16.78
N PHE A 399 59.09 3.05 -15.49
CA PHE A 399 59.95 4.09 -14.92
C PHE A 399 61.24 3.53 -14.31
N GLY A 400 62.39 4.05 -14.73
CA GLY A 400 63.70 3.65 -14.21
C GLY A 400 64.86 4.26 -14.99
N GLY A 401 66.06 4.17 -14.42
CA GLY A 401 67.31 4.58 -15.09
C GLY A 401 67.91 3.49 -15.99
N ASP A 402 67.42 2.26 -15.91
CA ASP A 402 67.89 1.10 -16.66
C ASP A 402 67.32 1.04 -18.09
N THR A 403 67.80 0.09 -18.89
CA THR A 403 67.40 -0.08 -20.30
C THR A 403 66.07 -0.80 -20.50
N ASN A 404 65.49 -1.39 -19.43
CA ASN A 404 64.22 -2.09 -19.51
C ASN A 404 63.03 -1.15 -19.24
N ALA A 405 63.27 0.05 -18.71
CA ALA A 405 62.23 1.06 -18.49
C ALA A 405 61.65 1.59 -19.81
N TYR A 406 60.35 1.40 -20.02
CA TYR A 406 59.67 1.79 -21.26
C TYR A 406 59.83 3.27 -21.61
N TRP A 407 59.70 4.18 -20.64
CA TRP A 407 59.78 5.62 -20.90
C TRP A 407 61.17 6.12 -21.33
N LYS A 408 62.19 5.25 -21.24
CA LYS A 408 63.56 5.51 -21.68
C LYS A 408 63.83 4.91 -23.06
N THR A 409 63.48 3.64 -23.27
CA THR A 409 63.90 2.87 -24.45
C THR A 409 62.79 2.57 -25.45
N PHE A 410 61.52 2.76 -25.06
CA PHE A 410 60.33 2.53 -25.89
C PHE A 410 60.22 1.08 -26.43
N ASN A 411 60.68 0.10 -25.63
CA ASN A 411 60.57 -1.32 -25.96
C ASN A 411 59.59 -2.03 -25.01
N TRP A 412 58.40 -2.36 -25.53
CA TRP A 412 57.35 -3.02 -24.75
C TRP A 412 57.72 -4.42 -24.27
N THR A 413 58.37 -5.24 -25.12
CA THR A 413 58.74 -6.61 -24.74
C THR A 413 59.68 -6.61 -23.54
N ASN A 414 60.69 -5.74 -23.52
CA ASN A 414 61.62 -5.64 -22.39
C ASN A 414 60.93 -5.10 -21.14
N ALA A 415 60.06 -4.10 -21.29
CA ALA A 415 59.32 -3.49 -20.17
C ALA A 415 58.37 -4.50 -19.51
N LEU A 416 57.62 -5.28 -20.30
CA LEU A 416 56.73 -6.32 -19.77
C LEU A 416 57.51 -7.48 -19.18
N ALA A 417 58.61 -7.92 -19.81
CA ALA A 417 59.46 -8.97 -19.25
C ALA A 417 60.01 -8.57 -17.87
N ALA A 418 60.53 -7.35 -17.74
CA ALA A 418 61.05 -6.84 -16.48
C ALA A 418 59.95 -6.67 -15.41
N GLY A 419 58.80 -6.07 -15.77
CA GLY A 419 57.70 -5.85 -14.84
C GLY A 419 57.04 -7.15 -14.36
N MET A 420 56.82 -8.12 -15.25
CA MET A 420 56.27 -9.43 -14.90
C MET A 420 57.25 -10.24 -14.05
N ALA A 421 58.55 -10.22 -14.37
CA ALA A 421 59.58 -10.84 -13.53
C ALA A 421 59.63 -10.21 -12.13
N TYR A 422 59.47 -8.89 -12.04
CA TYR A 422 59.48 -8.17 -10.77
C TYR A 422 58.36 -8.64 -9.81
N VAL A 423 57.17 -8.92 -10.35
CA VAL A 423 56.01 -9.47 -9.61
C VAL A 423 56.00 -11.00 -9.54
N GLY A 424 57.05 -11.68 -10.04
CA GLY A 424 57.16 -13.14 -9.98
C GLY A 424 56.11 -13.86 -10.82
N ARG A 425 55.81 -13.34 -12.02
CA ARG A 425 54.86 -13.94 -12.96
C ARG A 425 55.55 -14.20 -14.31
N PRO A 426 55.19 -15.30 -15.01
CA PRO A 426 55.74 -15.58 -16.33
C PRO A 426 55.26 -14.56 -17.35
N PHE A 427 56.10 -14.30 -18.36
CA PHE A 427 55.73 -13.55 -19.54
C PHE A 427 56.13 -14.37 -20.76
N SER A 428 55.21 -14.55 -21.71
CA SER A 428 55.42 -15.38 -22.90
C SER A 428 56.41 -14.79 -23.91
N GLY A 429 56.80 -13.53 -23.72
CA GLY A 429 57.60 -12.77 -24.68
C GLY A 429 56.76 -12.05 -25.74
N GLN A 430 55.44 -12.27 -25.78
CA GLN A 430 54.54 -11.66 -26.75
C GLN A 430 53.74 -10.51 -26.13
N VAL A 431 53.61 -9.41 -26.88
CA VAL A 431 52.83 -8.24 -26.47
C VAL A 431 51.52 -8.22 -27.24
N GLY A 432 50.40 -8.34 -26.53
CA GLY A 432 49.06 -8.10 -27.06
C GLY A 432 48.51 -6.76 -26.58
N TRP A 433 47.43 -6.30 -27.22
CA TRP A 433 46.68 -5.10 -26.82
C TRP A 433 45.21 -5.44 -26.64
N VAL A 434 44.65 -5.11 -25.47
CA VAL A 434 43.24 -5.40 -25.15
C VAL A 434 42.51 -4.12 -24.76
N GLU A 435 41.24 -4.01 -25.16
CA GLU A 435 40.36 -2.94 -24.71
C GLU A 435 39.89 -3.19 -23.28
N THR A 436 39.96 -2.16 -22.45
CA THR A 436 39.56 -2.22 -21.05
C THR A 436 38.55 -1.14 -20.70
N GLU A 437 37.82 -1.34 -19.62
CA GLU A 437 37.03 -0.29 -18.98
C GLU A 437 37.12 -0.36 -17.46
N MET A 438 36.97 0.81 -16.84
CA MET A 438 37.00 0.97 -15.39
C MET A 438 36.01 2.06 -14.99
N PHE A 439 35.29 1.84 -13.90
CA PHE A 439 34.29 2.75 -13.37
C PHE A 439 34.76 3.40 -12.07
N TRP A 440 34.57 4.71 -11.95
CA TRP A 440 34.80 5.47 -10.72
C TRP A 440 33.48 6.07 -10.25
N ILE A 441 33.16 5.96 -8.96
CA ILE A 441 31.93 6.52 -8.40
C ILE A 441 32.14 8.02 -8.17
N GLU A 442 31.22 8.83 -8.70
CA GLU A 442 31.24 10.28 -8.54
C GLU A 442 30.52 10.67 -7.24
N ASN A 443 31.24 11.28 -6.29
CA ASN A 443 30.72 11.64 -4.97
C ASN A 443 30.86 13.13 -4.62
N HIS A 444 31.72 13.85 -5.33
CA HIS A 444 32.00 15.27 -5.13
C HIS A 444 31.38 16.11 -6.26
N MET A 445 31.66 17.42 -6.26
CA MET A 445 31.04 18.40 -7.17
C MET A 445 29.52 18.43 -7.08
N VAL A 446 29.00 18.19 -5.86
CA VAL A 446 27.56 18.27 -5.57
C VAL A 446 27.07 19.67 -5.95
N ALA A 447 26.18 19.71 -6.93
CA ALA A 447 25.67 20.95 -7.49
C ALA A 447 24.64 21.61 -6.54
N PRO A 448 24.43 22.93 -6.68
CA PRO A 448 23.29 23.59 -6.06
C PRO A 448 21.97 22.86 -6.34
N LYS A 449 21.05 22.82 -5.36
CA LYS A 449 19.75 22.14 -5.49
C LYS A 449 18.96 22.58 -6.73
N GLU A 450 19.14 23.83 -7.17
CA GLU A 450 18.50 24.40 -8.35
C GLU A 450 19.01 23.77 -9.67
N LYS A 451 20.13 23.06 -9.62
CA LYS A 451 20.75 22.33 -10.73
C LYS A 451 20.69 20.80 -10.55
N ALA A 452 20.01 20.32 -9.52
CA ALA A 452 19.75 18.89 -9.38
C ALA A 452 18.88 18.41 -10.55
N LEU A 453 19.01 17.13 -10.93
CA LEU A 453 18.22 16.56 -12.00
C LEU A 453 16.72 16.68 -11.69
N ALA A 454 15.98 17.30 -12.62
CA ALA A 454 14.52 17.32 -12.59
C ALA A 454 13.94 16.02 -13.14
N CYS A 455 12.65 15.78 -12.93
CA CYS A 455 11.97 14.55 -13.37
C CYS A 455 12.18 14.27 -14.86
N THR A 456 12.05 15.30 -15.70
CA THR A 456 12.19 15.21 -17.17
C THR A 456 13.61 14.93 -17.62
N ALA A 457 14.61 15.10 -16.76
CA ALA A 457 15.97 14.70 -17.08
C ALA A 457 16.08 13.17 -17.18
N CYS A 458 15.31 12.41 -16.39
CA CYS A 458 15.32 10.95 -16.41
C CYS A 458 14.13 10.37 -17.19
N HIS A 459 12.93 10.92 -16.99
CA HIS A 459 11.67 10.42 -17.52
C HIS A 459 11.34 11.03 -18.89
N THR A 460 12.20 10.82 -19.86
CA THR A 460 12.02 11.27 -21.25
C THR A 460 12.39 10.15 -22.22
N PRO A 461 11.69 9.99 -23.36
CA PRO A 461 11.97 8.90 -24.31
C PRO A 461 13.26 9.13 -25.09
N GLN A 462 13.63 10.39 -25.30
CA GLN A 462 14.85 10.77 -26.01
C GLN A 462 15.80 11.49 -25.05
N ASP A 463 17.07 11.09 -25.09
CA ASP A 463 18.18 11.65 -24.31
C ASP A 463 17.96 11.63 -22.78
N GLY A 464 17.13 10.71 -22.28
CA GLY A 464 16.90 10.52 -20.86
C GLY A 464 18.18 10.08 -20.14
N ARG A 465 18.40 10.62 -18.93
CA ARG A 465 19.56 10.35 -18.07
C ARG A 465 19.73 8.86 -17.81
N LEU A 466 18.62 8.15 -17.59
CA LEU A 466 18.58 6.72 -17.30
C LEU A 466 18.17 5.93 -18.54
N ASP A 467 18.94 4.90 -18.85
CA ASP A 467 18.55 3.85 -19.79
C ASP A 467 17.86 2.75 -18.98
N PHE A 468 16.53 2.84 -18.85
CA PHE A 468 15.75 1.90 -18.04
C PHE A 468 15.87 0.47 -18.55
N ALA A 469 15.95 0.25 -19.87
CA ALA A 469 16.12 -1.08 -20.43
C ALA A 469 17.48 -1.68 -20.03
N ALA A 470 18.57 -0.91 -20.17
CA ALA A 470 19.89 -1.35 -19.73
C ALA A 470 20.00 -1.54 -18.20
N LEU A 471 19.15 -0.87 -17.43
CA LEU A 471 19.02 -1.05 -15.98
C LEU A 471 18.14 -2.25 -15.57
N GLY A 472 17.62 -3.02 -16.52
CA GLY A 472 16.84 -4.24 -16.27
C GLY A 472 15.34 -4.02 -16.05
N TYR A 473 14.79 -2.86 -16.43
CA TYR A 473 13.34 -2.66 -16.41
C TYR A 473 12.70 -3.35 -17.63
N GLU A 474 11.58 -4.05 -17.40
CA GLU A 474 10.75 -4.64 -18.46
C GLU A 474 10.38 -3.61 -19.54
N ALA A 475 10.32 -4.04 -20.81
CA ALA A 475 10.17 -3.13 -21.95
C ALA A 475 8.93 -2.22 -21.86
N GLU A 476 7.79 -2.76 -21.46
CA GLU A 476 6.55 -1.98 -21.25
C GLU A 476 6.71 -0.96 -20.12
N ARG A 477 7.40 -1.35 -19.04
CA ARG A 477 7.66 -0.47 -17.90
C ARG A 477 8.67 0.62 -18.26
N ALA A 478 9.72 0.29 -18.99
CA ALA A 478 10.69 1.26 -19.50
C ALA A 478 10.01 2.29 -20.43
N ALA A 479 9.10 1.84 -21.31
CA ALA A 479 8.30 2.74 -22.16
C ALA A 479 7.41 3.68 -21.34
N ARG A 480 6.82 3.21 -20.22
CA ARG A 480 6.04 4.06 -19.31
C ARG A 480 6.92 5.03 -18.53
N LEU A 481 8.04 4.56 -17.97
CA LEU A 481 8.98 5.37 -17.18
C LEU A 481 9.64 6.47 -18.01
N THR A 482 9.76 6.29 -19.32
CA THR A 482 10.26 7.33 -20.23
C THR A 482 9.18 8.32 -20.68
N ASN A 483 7.90 8.09 -20.34
CA ASN A 483 6.80 8.99 -20.69
C ASN A 483 6.25 9.70 -19.45
N PHE A 484 6.78 10.90 -19.17
CA PHE A 484 6.37 11.69 -18.00
C PHE A 484 4.87 12.03 -17.95
N ALA A 485 4.19 12.10 -19.10
CA ALA A 485 2.75 12.34 -19.14
C ALA A 485 1.96 11.16 -18.56
N LEU A 486 2.43 9.93 -18.77
CA LEU A 486 1.82 8.74 -18.18
C LEU A 486 2.08 8.67 -16.67
N LEU A 487 3.26 9.04 -16.20
CA LEU A 487 3.59 9.06 -14.76
C LEU A 487 2.79 10.09 -13.95
N ASN A 488 2.42 11.20 -14.60
CA ASN A 488 1.52 12.21 -14.05
C ASN A 488 0.05 11.96 -14.41
N GLY A 489 -0.28 10.79 -14.94
CA GLY A 489 -1.63 10.36 -15.24
C GLY A 489 -2.51 10.20 -14.01
N PRO A 490 -3.78 9.82 -14.20
CA PRO A 490 -4.72 9.62 -13.09
C PRO A 490 -4.34 8.42 -12.21
N ASP A 491 -3.63 7.43 -12.74
CA ASP A 491 -3.19 6.23 -12.01
C ASP A 491 -1.82 6.41 -11.33
N HIS A 492 -1.35 5.36 -10.65
CA HIS A 492 -0.06 5.31 -9.97
C HIS A 492 1.03 4.64 -10.83
N ALA A 493 0.83 4.56 -12.15
CA ALA A 493 1.81 3.95 -13.06
C ALA A 493 3.20 4.55 -12.86
N GLY A 494 4.18 3.67 -12.63
CA GLY A 494 5.58 4.03 -12.38
C GLY A 494 5.83 4.92 -11.16
N ARG A 495 4.87 5.07 -10.23
CA ARG A 495 5.05 5.84 -8.99
C ARG A 495 5.68 5.04 -7.85
N PHE A 496 5.67 3.73 -7.95
CA PHE A 496 6.32 2.83 -7.00
C PHE A 496 7.66 2.36 -7.57
N GLY A 497 8.62 2.08 -6.67
CA GLY A 497 9.91 1.49 -7.04
C GLY A 497 9.76 0.05 -7.49
N THR A 498 10.74 -0.81 -7.20
CA THR A 498 10.64 -2.24 -7.51
C THR A 498 10.07 -3.07 -6.36
N ASN A 499 9.85 -2.46 -5.18
CA ASN A 499 9.22 -3.11 -4.02
C ASN A 499 8.02 -2.27 -3.55
N PHE A 500 6.82 -2.83 -3.62
CA PHE A 500 5.64 -2.31 -2.93
C PHE A 500 5.46 -3.08 -1.62
N LEU A 501 5.57 -2.39 -0.49
CA LEU A 501 5.55 -2.99 0.85
C LEU A 501 4.13 -3.05 1.47
N GLY A 502 3.07 -2.82 0.70
CA GLY A 502 1.71 -2.68 1.23
C GLY A 502 1.41 -1.26 1.73
N SER A 503 0.58 -1.14 2.76
CA SER A 503 0.11 0.14 3.31
C SER A 503 1.25 1.09 3.69
N ALA A 504 2.39 0.56 4.16
CA ALA A 504 3.61 1.30 4.46
C ALA A 504 4.16 2.12 3.27
N SER A 505 3.88 1.68 2.04
CA SER A 505 4.23 2.44 0.81
C SER A 505 3.23 3.56 0.55
N CYS A 506 1.94 3.30 0.77
CA CYS A 506 0.86 4.26 0.56
C CYS A 506 0.98 5.47 1.51
N VAL A 507 1.23 5.24 2.81
CA VAL A 507 1.29 6.29 3.83
C VAL A 507 2.42 7.31 3.63
N GLN A 508 3.40 7.00 2.77
CA GLN A 508 4.44 7.97 2.39
C GLN A 508 3.86 9.18 1.66
N CYS A 509 2.76 8.99 0.92
CA CYS A 509 2.03 10.04 0.22
C CYS A 509 0.62 10.30 0.79
N HIS A 510 0.06 9.33 1.53
CA HIS A 510 -1.28 9.37 2.12
C HIS A 510 -1.22 9.29 3.66
N PRO A 511 -0.58 10.25 4.35
CA PRO A 511 -0.46 10.22 5.80
C PRO A 511 -1.85 10.27 6.47
N GLY A 512 -2.00 9.53 7.57
CA GLY A 512 -3.25 9.45 8.36
C GLY A 512 -4.36 8.58 7.74
N LYS A 513 -4.21 8.12 6.48
CA LYS A 513 -5.25 7.30 5.83
C LYS A 513 -5.37 5.89 6.38
N VAL A 514 -4.27 5.33 6.91
CA VAL A 514 -4.35 4.05 7.63
C VAL A 514 -5.19 4.21 8.89
N ASP A 515 -4.90 5.20 9.75
CA ASP A 515 -5.69 5.42 10.97
C ASP A 515 -7.18 5.67 10.67
N GLU A 516 -7.46 6.40 9.58
CA GLU A 516 -8.81 6.61 9.07
C GLU A 516 -9.53 5.29 8.72
N VAL A 517 -8.86 4.37 8.02
CA VAL A 517 -9.44 3.05 7.66
C VAL A 517 -9.58 2.13 8.87
N MET A 518 -8.64 2.19 9.81
CA MET A 518 -8.66 1.37 11.03
C MET A 518 -9.88 1.67 11.91
N ASP A 519 -10.44 2.88 11.82
CA ASP A 519 -11.66 3.31 12.53
C ASP A 519 -12.95 2.96 11.77
N THR A 520 -12.86 2.19 10.67
CA THR A 520 -14.02 1.84 9.84
C THR A 520 -14.65 0.49 10.19
N VAL A 521 -15.92 0.29 9.84
CA VAL A 521 -16.58 -1.02 9.92
C VAL A 521 -15.91 -2.03 8.97
N HIS A 522 -15.21 -1.59 7.93
CA HIS A 522 -14.52 -2.50 7.01
C HIS A 522 -13.30 -3.15 7.66
N TYR A 523 -12.62 -2.43 8.57
CA TYR A 523 -11.54 -2.97 9.38
C TYR A 523 -12.04 -3.55 10.70
N THR A 524 -12.84 -2.82 11.47
CA THR A 524 -13.27 -3.28 12.80
C THR A 524 -14.37 -4.33 12.76
N TRP A 525 -15.09 -4.46 11.64
CA TRP A 525 -16.28 -5.31 11.47
C TRP A 525 -17.42 -5.07 12.46
N ARG A 526 -17.41 -3.92 13.13
CA ARG A 526 -18.38 -3.54 14.16
C ARG A 526 -18.56 -2.03 14.21
N THR A 527 -19.61 -1.60 14.89
CA THR A 527 -19.85 -0.19 15.24
C THR A 527 -20.98 -0.17 16.27
N PRO A 528 -21.13 0.88 17.07
CA PRO A 528 -22.34 1.07 17.86
C PRO A 528 -23.55 1.08 16.94
N ASN A 529 -24.66 0.47 17.34
CA ASN A 529 -25.90 0.54 16.58
C ASN A 529 -27.12 0.65 17.51
N PRO A 530 -27.71 1.85 17.69
CA PRO A 530 -28.84 2.04 18.59
C PRO A 530 -30.15 1.42 18.05
N LYS A 531 -30.15 0.93 16.80
CA LYS A 531 -31.27 0.25 16.16
C LYS A 531 -31.25 -1.27 16.34
N LEU A 532 -30.26 -1.78 17.06
CA LEU A 532 -30.11 -3.19 17.32
C LEU A 532 -30.18 -3.49 18.82
N ALA A 533 -31.12 -4.35 19.22
CA ALA A 533 -31.20 -4.83 20.60
C ALA A 533 -30.11 -5.87 20.84
N TYR A 534 -28.87 -5.42 21.04
CA TYR A 534 -27.72 -6.28 21.28
C TYR A 534 -27.24 -6.17 22.74
N PRO A 535 -26.93 -7.30 23.40
CA PRO A 535 -26.60 -7.29 24.81
C PRO A 535 -25.47 -6.32 25.18
N GLY A 536 -25.75 -5.39 26.08
CA GLY A 536 -24.75 -4.44 26.57
C GLY A 536 -24.48 -3.26 25.63
N GLY A 537 -25.12 -3.20 24.45
CA GLY A 537 -25.18 -2.07 23.49
C GLY A 537 -23.87 -1.39 23.12
N GLY A 538 -22.74 -2.09 23.17
CA GLY A 538 -21.46 -1.60 22.67
C GLY A 538 -21.38 -1.66 21.14
N SER A 539 -20.16 -1.76 20.62
CA SER A 539 -19.94 -1.93 19.17
C SER A 539 -20.06 -3.40 18.78
N HIS A 540 -21.07 -3.72 17.97
CA HIS A 540 -21.34 -5.08 17.51
C HIS A 540 -21.35 -5.15 15.99
N GLY A 541 -21.17 -6.35 15.44
CA GLY A 541 -21.23 -6.54 14.00
C GLY A 541 -20.91 -7.95 13.56
N MET A 542 -20.18 -8.07 12.44
CA MET A 542 -19.83 -9.37 11.87
C MET A 542 -18.80 -10.14 12.71
N ILE A 543 -17.99 -9.41 13.46
CA ILE A 543 -16.92 -9.97 14.30
C ILE A 543 -17.47 -10.92 15.36
N ASP A 544 -18.58 -10.56 16.02
CA ASP A 544 -19.10 -11.21 17.22
C ASP A 544 -20.52 -11.76 17.10
N ARG A 545 -21.30 -11.34 16.10
CA ARG A 545 -22.65 -11.89 15.91
C ARG A 545 -22.63 -13.38 15.56
N PHE A 546 -23.64 -14.08 16.03
CA PHE A 546 -24.03 -15.39 15.50
C PHE A 546 -24.87 -15.16 14.24
N CYS A 547 -24.31 -15.48 13.08
CA CYS A 547 -25.04 -15.33 11.83
C CYS A 547 -25.97 -16.53 11.62
N ALA A 548 -27.26 -16.27 11.39
CA ALA A 548 -28.28 -17.29 11.10
C ALA A 548 -27.84 -18.33 10.05
N LEU A 549 -27.10 -17.92 9.02
CA LEU A 549 -26.58 -18.85 8.04
C LEU A 549 -25.31 -19.57 8.53
N VAL A 550 -24.39 -18.85 9.16
CA VAL A 550 -23.06 -19.40 9.42
C VAL A 550 -22.90 -20.05 10.80
N GLY A 551 -23.86 -19.95 11.71
CA GLY A 551 -23.93 -20.68 12.99
C GLY A 551 -22.92 -20.29 14.07
N ALA A 552 -21.87 -19.51 13.75
CA ALA A 552 -20.84 -19.08 14.70
C ALA A 552 -20.21 -17.73 14.28
N SER A 553 -19.52 -17.09 15.22
CA SER A 553 -18.89 -15.77 15.05
C SER A 553 -17.61 -15.81 14.19
N ALA A 554 -17.23 -14.64 13.68
CA ALA A 554 -15.98 -14.49 12.95
C ALA A 554 -14.75 -14.52 13.86
N MET A 555 -14.87 -14.14 15.14
CA MET A 555 -13.78 -14.28 16.11
C MET A 555 -13.20 -15.70 16.13
N VAL A 556 -14.07 -16.71 16.20
CA VAL A 556 -13.66 -18.12 16.27
C VAL A 556 -13.31 -18.71 14.91
N ASN A 557 -13.82 -18.15 13.81
CA ASN A 557 -13.77 -18.77 12.48
C ASN A 557 -13.09 -17.89 11.42
N TYR A 558 -12.25 -16.93 11.84
CA TYR A 558 -11.61 -15.97 10.94
C TYR A 558 -10.73 -16.65 9.89
N TYR A 559 -9.96 -17.67 10.28
CA TYR A 559 -9.06 -18.43 9.39
C TYR A 559 -9.58 -19.81 9.01
N ALA A 560 -10.85 -20.14 9.30
CA ALA A 560 -11.41 -21.46 9.01
C ALA A 560 -11.56 -21.64 7.50
N ASP A 561 -10.58 -22.25 6.82
CA ASP A 561 -10.64 -22.49 5.37
C ASP A 561 -11.45 -23.74 5.07
N LEU A 562 -12.57 -23.55 4.41
CA LEU A 562 -13.53 -24.60 4.11
C LEU A 562 -13.52 -24.95 2.60
N GLY A 563 -12.50 -24.51 1.86
CA GLY A 563 -12.36 -24.78 0.42
C GLY A 563 -13.41 -24.09 -0.46
N ASP A 564 -13.65 -24.66 -1.65
CA ASP A 564 -14.61 -24.17 -2.68
C ASP A 564 -16.05 -24.71 -2.46
N HIS A 565 -16.37 -25.16 -1.25
CA HIS A 565 -17.68 -25.69 -0.95
C HIS A 565 -18.74 -24.58 -0.95
N LYS A 566 -19.72 -24.68 -1.86
CA LYS A 566 -20.86 -23.73 -2.01
C LYS A 566 -21.63 -23.49 -0.71
N GLY A 567 -21.50 -24.42 0.25
CA GLY A 567 -22.21 -24.41 1.51
C GLY A 567 -21.50 -23.70 2.64
N SER A 568 -20.17 -23.64 2.76
CA SER A 568 -19.55 -23.16 4.01
C SER A 568 -18.26 -22.42 3.73
N SER A 569 -18.07 -21.28 4.41
CA SER A 569 -17.03 -20.33 4.05
C SER A 569 -16.30 -19.71 5.23
N ALA A 570 -15.04 -19.40 4.99
CA ALA A 570 -14.15 -18.77 5.95
C ALA A 570 -14.52 -17.32 6.25
N CYS A 571 -14.50 -16.91 7.52
CA CYS A 571 -15.01 -15.60 7.88
C CYS A 571 -14.11 -14.47 7.34
N GLY A 572 -12.79 -14.62 7.45
CA GLY A 572 -11.77 -13.61 7.12
C GLY A 572 -11.48 -13.35 5.64
N LYS A 573 -11.99 -14.17 4.70
CA LYS A 573 -11.72 -14.03 3.25
C LYS A 573 -11.97 -12.61 2.72
N CYS A 574 -12.99 -11.94 3.24
CA CYS A 574 -13.38 -10.60 2.81
C CYS A 574 -12.79 -9.45 3.66
N HIS A 575 -11.98 -9.74 4.67
CA HIS A 575 -11.42 -8.72 5.55
C HIS A 575 -10.24 -8.00 4.90
N ILE A 576 -10.05 -6.71 5.21
CA ILE A 576 -9.02 -5.86 4.60
C ILE A 576 -7.72 -5.81 5.43
N GLY A 577 -7.47 -6.80 6.28
CA GLY A 577 -6.27 -6.90 7.12
C GLY A 577 -5.84 -8.35 7.31
N GLN A 578 -4.54 -8.57 7.51
CA GLN A 578 -4.01 -9.92 7.79
C GLN A 578 -4.37 -10.38 9.22
N GLU A 579 -4.40 -9.44 10.16
CA GLU A 579 -4.70 -9.67 11.56
C GLU A 579 -6.20 -9.66 11.86
N LEU A 580 -6.52 -10.14 13.06
CA LEU A 580 -7.87 -10.09 13.59
C LEU A 580 -8.33 -8.63 13.80
N PRO A 581 -9.61 -8.34 13.52
CA PRO A 581 -10.17 -6.99 13.49
C PRO A 581 -10.49 -6.37 14.87
N PHE A 582 -9.87 -6.83 15.96
CA PHE A 582 -10.07 -6.27 17.30
C PHE A 582 -8.76 -5.72 17.90
N PRO A 583 -8.86 -4.68 18.73
CA PRO A 583 -7.69 -4.11 19.40
C PRO A 583 -7.13 -5.10 20.43
N ASP A 584 -5.88 -4.90 20.82
CA ASP A 584 -5.26 -5.67 21.89
C ASP A 584 -6.10 -5.55 23.19
N PRO A 585 -6.56 -6.66 23.78
CA PRO A 585 -7.46 -6.62 24.94
C PRO A 585 -6.89 -5.96 26.19
N SER A 586 -5.55 -5.85 26.31
CA SER A 586 -4.88 -5.19 27.43
C SER A 586 -4.78 -3.67 27.25
N THR A 587 -4.66 -3.19 26.02
CA THR A 587 -4.47 -1.75 25.72
C THR A 587 -5.70 -1.07 25.13
N GLY A 588 -6.63 -1.82 24.55
CA GLY A 588 -7.74 -1.30 23.77
C GLY A 588 -7.33 -0.60 22.48
N GLN A 589 -6.07 -0.77 22.02
CA GLN A 589 -5.52 -0.14 20.82
C GLN A 589 -5.11 -1.15 19.75
N TYR A 590 -5.14 -0.73 18.48
CA TYR A 590 -4.59 -1.49 17.37
C TYR A 590 -3.07 -1.33 17.28
N THR A 591 -2.38 -2.43 17.02
CA THR A 591 -0.91 -2.50 16.91
C THR A 591 -0.37 -1.88 15.62
N GLN A 592 0.93 -1.57 15.56
CA GLN A 592 1.55 -1.11 14.31
C GLN A 592 1.56 -2.21 13.24
N THR A 593 1.75 -3.47 13.64
CA THR A 593 1.66 -4.62 12.72
C THR A 593 0.32 -4.68 12.01
N GLN A 594 -0.78 -4.50 12.76
CA GLN A 594 -2.14 -4.42 12.21
C GLN A 594 -2.30 -3.31 11.17
N LYS A 595 -1.63 -2.16 11.38
CA LYS A 595 -1.65 -1.01 10.46
C LYS A 595 -0.82 -1.27 9.19
N ASP A 596 0.36 -1.88 9.34
CA ASP A 596 1.29 -2.18 8.23
C ASP A 596 0.77 -3.29 7.31
N HIS A 597 -0.13 -4.13 7.82
CA HIS A 597 -0.77 -5.24 7.10
C HIS A 597 -2.20 -4.93 6.65
N LEU A 598 -2.54 -3.65 6.54
CA LEU A 598 -3.78 -3.20 5.90
C LEU A 598 -3.70 -3.40 4.38
N ASP A 599 -4.75 -3.99 3.82
CA ASP A 599 -4.93 -4.21 2.39
C ASP A 599 -5.64 -3.02 1.75
N CYS A 600 -4.87 -2.05 1.26
CA CYS A 600 -5.45 -0.94 0.50
C CYS A 600 -5.91 -1.39 -0.90
N LEU A 601 -5.29 -2.42 -1.47
CA LEU A 601 -5.41 -2.72 -2.90
C LEU A 601 -6.66 -3.52 -3.22
N ILE A 602 -7.17 -4.32 -2.28
CA ILE A 602 -8.44 -5.05 -2.47
C ILE A 602 -9.62 -4.12 -2.80
N CYS A 603 -9.57 -2.86 -2.39
CA CYS A 603 -10.58 -1.83 -2.73
C CYS A 603 -10.14 -0.88 -3.84
N HIS A 604 -8.83 -0.61 -3.98
CA HIS A 604 -8.33 0.48 -4.83
C HIS A 604 -7.68 0.03 -6.14
N ALA A 605 -7.23 -1.22 -6.23
CA ALA A 605 -6.72 -1.76 -7.47
C ALA A 605 -7.87 -1.93 -8.47
N SER A 606 -7.68 -1.40 -9.67
CA SER A 606 -8.70 -1.44 -10.73
C SER A 606 -9.10 -2.87 -11.08
N ALA A 607 -10.31 -3.06 -11.62
CA ALA A 607 -10.79 -4.36 -12.09
C ALA A 607 -9.73 -5.10 -12.94
N GLY A 608 -9.55 -6.41 -12.69
CA GLY A 608 -8.57 -7.27 -13.38
C GLY A 608 -7.10 -7.06 -13.01
N ASN A 609 -6.79 -6.34 -11.92
CA ASN A 609 -5.41 -6.07 -11.50
C ASN A 609 -5.08 -6.45 -10.06
N TYR A 610 -6.03 -7.02 -9.31
CA TYR A 610 -5.80 -7.53 -7.96
C TYR A 610 -5.88 -9.05 -8.00
N ASP A 611 -4.83 -9.74 -7.54
CA ASP A 611 -4.75 -11.20 -7.45
C ASP A 611 -5.36 -11.70 -6.12
N MET A 612 -6.46 -12.43 -6.19
CA MET A 612 -7.11 -13.08 -5.04
C MET A 612 -6.51 -14.45 -4.74
N THR A 613 -6.15 -15.22 -5.78
CA THR A 613 -5.75 -16.63 -5.70
C THR A 613 -4.27 -16.82 -5.33
N ALA A 614 -3.47 -15.76 -5.40
CA ALA A 614 -2.02 -15.76 -5.25
C ALA A 614 -1.28 -16.58 -6.31
N ASP A 615 -1.83 -16.72 -7.51
CA ASP A 615 -1.23 -17.43 -8.64
C ASP A 615 -0.65 -16.50 -9.73
N ALA A 616 -0.85 -15.18 -9.58
CA ALA A 616 -0.47 -14.14 -10.52
C ALA A 616 -1.09 -14.27 -11.93
N ALA A 617 -2.23 -14.96 -12.08
CA ALA A 617 -2.95 -15.12 -13.34
C ALA A 617 -3.80 -13.89 -13.71
N TYR A 618 -4.35 -13.17 -12.73
CA TYR A 618 -5.21 -11.98 -12.93
C TYR A 618 -6.42 -12.29 -13.84
N ASP A 619 -7.24 -13.25 -13.45
CA ASP A 619 -8.33 -13.80 -14.25
C ASP A 619 -9.72 -13.61 -13.58
N GLU A 620 -10.72 -14.36 -14.05
CA GLU A 620 -12.09 -14.27 -13.55
C GLU A 620 -12.26 -14.76 -12.09
N HIS A 621 -11.36 -15.62 -11.60
CA HIS A 621 -11.37 -16.07 -10.21
C HIS A 621 -11.00 -14.92 -9.24
N ASP A 622 -10.34 -13.87 -9.74
CA ASP A 622 -9.99 -12.69 -8.95
C ASP A 622 -11.15 -11.71 -8.74
N ALA A 623 -12.27 -11.95 -9.40
CA ALA A 623 -13.49 -11.16 -9.22
C ALA A 623 -14.24 -11.50 -7.92
N GLU A 624 -13.91 -12.62 -7.25
CA GLU A 624 -14.66 -13.12 -6.10
C GLU A 624 -13.78 -13.62 -4.93
N ALA A 625 -14.14 -13.25 -3.71
CA ALA A 625 -13.37 -13.57 -2.51
C ALA A 625 -13.47 -15.02 -2.03
N SER A 626 -14.35 -15.83 -2.62
CA SER A 626 -14.38 -17.31 -2.48
C SER A 626 -13.01 -17.91 -2.78
N HIS A 627 -12.29 -17.40 -3.79
CA HIS A 627 -11.00 -17.91 -4.22
C HIS A 627 -9.80 -17.29 -3.48
N ARG A 628 -10.04 -16.43 -2.48
CA ARG A 628 -8.93 -15.80 -1.77
C ARG A 628 -8.09 -16.84 -1.05
N ALA A 629 -6.80 -16.90 -1.40
CA ALA A 629 -5.89 -17.88 -0.82
C ALA A 629 -5.62 -17.60 0.66
N LEU A 630 -5.66 -18.66 1.47
CA LEU A 630 -5.09 -18.64 2.81
C LEU A 630 -3.64 -19.09 2.76
N LYS A 631 -2.75 -18.35 3.41
CA LYS A 631 -1.32 -18.64 3.47
C LYS A 631 -0.88 -18.82 4.93
N THR A 632 0.24 -19.49 5.12
CA THR A 632 0.89 -19.65 6.41
C THR A 632 2.26 -18.99 6.35
N ASP A 633 2.55 -18.13 7.31
CA ASP A 633 3.85 -17.50 7.42
C ASP A 633 4.91 -18.56 7.81
N PRO A 634 5.99 -18.73 7.03
CA PRO A 634 6.94 -19.82 7.25
C PRO A 634 7.81 -19.63 8.50
N GLN A 635 7.90 -18.43 9.06
CA GLN A 635 8.73 -18.14 10.23
C GLN A 635 7.94 -18.26 11.53
N SER A 636 6.72 -17.71 11.55
CA SER A 636 5.84 -17.66 12.71
C SER A 636 4.81 -18.79 12.76
N GLY A 637 4.56 -19.48 11.65
CA GLY A 637 3.50 -20.49 11.53
C GLY A 637 2.08 -19.91 11.52
N ARG A 638 1.93 -18.58 11.53
CA ARG A 638 0.63 -17.91 11.60
C ARG A 638 -0.09 -17.94 10.25
N ARG A 639 -1.38 -18.29 10.25
CA ARG A 639 -2.25 -18.21 9.05
C ARG A 639 -2.65 -16.76 8.77
N TYR A 640 -2.76 -16.39 7.49
CA TYR A 640 -3.24 -15.08 7.04
C TYR A 640 -3.89 -15.16 5.65
N TRP A 641 -4.88 -14.30 5.39
CA TRP A 641 -5.49 -14.17 4.06
C TRP A 641 -4.55 -13.41 3.12
N PHE A 642 -4.32 -13.96 1.93
CA PHE A 642 -3.40 -13.40 0.94
C PHE A 642 -3.76 -11.95 0.59
N GLN A 643 -2.74 -11.11 0.44
CA GLN A 643 -2.87 -9.73 -0.01
C GLN A 643 -2.01 -9.55 -1.24
N ASP A 644 -2.60 -9.10 -2.35
CA ASP A 644 -1.81 -8.76 -3.52
C ASP A 644 -0.98 -7.51 -3.23
N LYS A 645 0.35 -7.69 -3.18
CA LYS A 645 1.33 -6.61 -3.02
C LYS A 645 2.14 -6.40 -4.30
N SER A 646 1.61 -6.84 -5.45
CA SER A 646 2.24 -6.65 -6.74
C SER A 646 2.26 -5.17 -7.13
N LEU A 647 3.27 -4.80 -7.92
CA LEU A 647 3.31 -3.50 -8.56
C LEU A 647 2.16 -3.32 -9.54
N ARG A 648 1.67 -4.40 -10.17
CA ARG A 648 0.51 -4.36 -11.07
C ARG A 648 -0.72 -3.83 -10.35
N ALA A 649 -1.07 -4.41 -9.21
CA ALA A 649 -2.19 -3.94 -8.40
C ALA A 649 -1.98 -2.50 -7.91
N ALA A 650 -0.82 -2.22 -7.33
CA ALA A 650 -0.50 -0.91 -6.76
C ALA A 650 -0.50 0.22 -7.80
N GLU A 651 0.14 0.00 -8.95
CA GLU A 651 0.24 1.01 -10.02
C GLU A 651 -1.09 1.23 -10.74
N SER A 652 -2.02 0.27 -10.70
CA SER A 652 -3.38 0.42 -11.26
C SER A 652 -4.29 1.37 -10.49
N VAL A 653 -3.93 1.72 -9.25
CA VAL A 653 -4.69 2.62 -8.38
C VAL A 653 -4.77 4.02 -8.99
N GLY A 654 -5.94 4.66 -8.94
CA GLY A 654 -6.09 6.09 -9.27
C GLY A 654 -7.39 6.49 -9.95
N ARG A 655 -8.29 5.53 -10.12
CA ARG A 655 -9.71 5.78 -10.42
C ARG A 655 -10.51 5.81 -9.12
N ARG A 656 -11.76 6.28 -9.21
CA ARG A 656 -12.74 6.06 -8.13
C ARG A 656 -12.93 4.56 -7.94
N VAL A 657 -13.18 4.12 -6.71
CA VAL A 657 -13.51 2.73 -6.39
C VAL A 657 -14.73 2.34 -7.23
N ASP A 658 -14.54 1.34 -8.09
CA ASP A 658 -15.57 0.83 -8.99
C ASP A 658 -16.43 -0.23 -8.28
N THR A 659 -17.54 -0.60 -8.93
CA THR A 659 -18.46 -1.59 -8.40
C THR A 659 -17.79 -2.97 -8.27
N ASP A 660 -16.95 -3.36 -9.23
CA ASP A 660 -16.25 -4.65 -9.23
C ASP A 660 -15.37 -4.82 -7.98
N SER A 661 -14.65 -3.77 -7.58
CA SER A 661 -13.85 -3.77 -6.35
C SER A 661 -14.70 -4.04 -5.10
N CYS A 662 -15.94 -3.52 -5.05
CA CYS A 662 -16.87 -3.83 -3.96
C CYS A 662 -17.42 -5.26 -4.04
N LEU A 663 -17.73 -5.72 -5.26
CA LEU A 663 -18.35 -7.03 -5.50
C LEU A 663 -17.41 -8.20 -5.19
N ARG A 664 -16.07 -8.00 -5.22
CA ARG A 664 -15.08 -8.96 -4.68
C ARG A 664 -15.56 -9.60 -3.38
N CYS A 665 -16.07 -8.80 -2.46
CA CYS A 665 -16.56 -9.26 -1.16
C CYS A 665 -18.10 -9.28 -1.02
N HIS A 666 -18.81 -8.28 -1.57
CA HIS A 666 -20.19 -8.01 -1.17
C HIS A 666 -21.28 -8.80 -1.91
N GLU A 667 -20.99 -9.39 -3.08
CA GLU A 667 -21.97 -10.19 -3.83
C GLU A 667 -22.01 -11.65 -3.32
N HIS A 668 -20.86 -12.20 -3.03
CA HIS A 668 -20.65 -13.63 -2.75
C HIS A 668 -21.05 -14.00 -1.32
N GLY A 669 -21.04 -13.04 -0.38
CA GLY A 669 -21.45 -13.29 1.00
C GLY A 669 -20.68 -14.45 1.65
N GLN A 670 -19.44 -14.65 1.20
CA GLN A 670 -18.52 -15.74 1.51
C GLN A 670 -18.76 -17.08 0.77
N ALA A 671 -19.84 -17.24 -0.01
CA ALA A 671 -20.11 -18.41 -0.87
C ALA A 671 -20.61 -17.97 -2.27
N ALA A 672 -21.73 -18.51 -2.78
CA ALA A 672 -22.23 -18.16 -4.11
C ALA A 672 -22.86 -16.73 -4.20
N PRO A 673 -22.87 -16.06 -5.37
CA PRO A 673 -23.39 -14.69 -5.59
C PRO A 673 -24.83 -14.40 -5.08
N ASP A 674 -25.64 -15.42 -4.89
CA ASP A 674 -27.05 -15.30 -4.46
C ASP A 674 -27.33 -15.99 -3.12
N TYR A 675 -26.29 -16.49 -2.46
CA TYR A 675 -26.35 -17.29 -1.24
C TYR A 675 -26.95 -16.54 -0.03
N LYS A 676 -26.41 -15.36 0.29
CA LYS A 676 -26.68 -14.66 1.56
C LYS A 676 -27.68 -13.51 1.47
N ARG A 677 -27.58 -12.64 0.46
CA ARG A 677 -28.47 -11.47 0.33
C ARG A 677 -29.61 -11.68 -0.66
N GLY A 678 -29.50 -12.65 -1.57
CA GLY A 678 -30.58 -13.03 -2.49
C GLY A 678 -31.02 -11.93 -3.46
N THR A 679 -30.20 -10.89 -3.67
CA THR A 679 -30.49 -9.72 -4.51
C THR A 679 -29.23 -9.26 -5.26
N PRO A 680 -28.81 -9.98 -6.32
CA PRO A 680 -27.56 -9.69 -7.03
C PRO A 680 -27.54 -8.31 -7.67
N TYR A 681 -26.41 -7.61 -7.61
CA TYR A 681 -26.23 -6.27 -8.20
C TYR A 681 -25.70 -6.37 -9.64
N LYS A 682 -26.46 -7.05 -10.50
CA LYS A 682 -26.13 -7.25 -11.92
C LYS A 682 -27.14 -6.55 -12.81
N PRO A 683 -26.76 -6.07 -14.01
CA PRO A 683 -27.66 -5.37 -14.95
C PRO A 683 -28.99 -6.10 -15.23
N GLN A 684 -29.00 -7.43 -15.23
CA GLN A 684 -30.20 -8.23 -15.45
C GLN A 684 -31.17 -8.27 -14.25
N HIS A 685 -30.68 -8.00 -13.04
CA HIS A 685 -31.44 -8.10 -11.79
C HIS A 685 -31.74 -6.72 -11.15
N ASP A 686 -30.91 -5.70 -11.38
CA ASP A 686 -31.06 -4.37 -10.80
C ASP A 686 -30.94 -3.26 -11.86
N VAL A 687 -31.94 -2.36 -11.92
CA VAL A 687 -31.96 -1.24 -12.88
C VAL A 687 -30.87 -0.20 -12.63
N HIS A 688 -30.37 -0.05 -11.41
CA HIS A 688 -29.27 0.86 -11.09
C HIS A 688 -27.93 0.28 -11.57
N ALA A 689 -27.74 -1.04 -11.39
CA ALA A 689 -26.61 -1.75 -11.98
C ALA A 689 -26.63 -1.64 -13.51
N ALA A 690 -27.81 -1.81 -14.13
CA ALA A 690 -27.99 -1.64 -15.57
C ALA A 690 -27.70 -0.22 -16.07
N ALA A 691 -27.92 0.78 -15.21
CA ALA A 691 -27.60 2.18 -15.47
C ALA A 691 -26.13 2.56 -15.16
N GLY A 692 -25.31 1.61 -14.68
CA GLY A 692 -23.91 1.86 -14.32
C GLY A 692 -23.74 2.72 -13.07
N VAL A 693 -24.71 2.72 -12.16
CA VAL A 693 -24.60 3.44 -10.89
C VAL A 693 -23.53 2.78 -10.02
N LEU A 694 -22.56 3.56 -9.54
CA LEU A 694 -21.53 3.07 -8.62
C LEU A 694 -22.10 2.88 -7.21
N CYS A 695 -21.60 1.89 -6.47
CA CYS A 695 -21.95 1.67 -5.07
C CYS A 695 -21.80 2.96 -4.23
N THR A 696 -20.71 3.70 -4.45
CA THR A 696 -20.36 4.93 -3.74
C THR A 696 -21.25 6.13 -4.08
N ALA A 697 -22.12 6.03 -5.09
CA ALA A 697 -23.13 7.05 -5.39
C ALA A 697 -24.27 7.01 -4.36
N CYS A 698 -24.65 5.81 -3.89
CA CYS A 698 -25.66 5.62 -2.85
C CYS A 698 -25.00 5.53 -1.46
N HIS A 699 -23.94 4.74 -1.35
CA HIS A 699 -23.15 4.56 -0.14
C HIS A 699 -22.12 5.68 -0.01
N LYS A 700 -22.59 6.87 0.37
CA LYS A 700 -21.72 8.05 0.55
C LYS A 700 -20.50 7.69 1.40
N VAL A 701 -19.31 8.02 0.88
CA VAL A 701 -18.04 7.78 1.55
C VAL A 701 -17.51 9.08 2.12
N GLU A 702 -17.17 9.09 3.41
CA GLU A 702 -16.58 10.22 4.11
C GLU A 702 -15.56 9.69 5.09
N HIS A 703 -14.29 10.11 4.95
CA HIS A 703 -13.19 9.59 5.76
C HIS A 703 -13.08 8.03 5.76
N HIS A 704 -13.16 7.40 4.58
CA HIS A 704 -13.28 5.93 4.39
C HIS A 704 -14.48 5.24 5.06
N LYS A 705 -15.25 5.94 5.89
CA LYS A 705 -16.53 5.47 6.42
C LYS A 705 -17.57 5.47 5.32
N MET A 706 -18.41 4.44 5.28
CA MET A 706 -19.42 4.29 4.23
C MET A 706 -20.84 4.29 4.82
N ALA A 707 -21.73 5.06 4.21
CA ALA A 707 -23.12 5.13 4.62
C ALA A 707 -23.88 3.87 4.19
N ARG A 708 -24.49 3.18 5.16
CA ARG A 708 -25.31 1.99 4.92
C ARG A 708 -26.81 2.26 5.00
N GLY A 709 -27.22 3.23 5.81
CA GLY A 709 -28.61 3.44 6.22
C GLY A 709 -29.02 2.63 7.46
N SER A 710 -30.12 3.04 8.08
CA SER A 710 -30.65 2.48 9.34
C SER A 710 -31.62 1.32 9.16
N ARG A 711 -32.07 1.05 7.93
CA ARG A 711 -33.12 0.07 7.60
C ARG A 711 -32.56 -1.32 7.34
N VAL A 712 -31.82 -1.85 8.30
CA VAL A 712 -31.10 -3.12 8.17
C VAL A 712 -31.30 -4.02 9.38
N THR A 713 -31.64 -5.28 9.15
CA THR A 713 -31.92 -6.27 10.20
C THR A 713 -30.75 -7.21 10.47
N ASP A 714 -29.86 -7.37 9.49
CA ASP A 714 -28.79 -8.38 9.49
C ASP A 714 -27.58 -8.05 10.40
N MET A 715 -27.69 -7.05 11.27
CA MET A 715 -26.71 -6.75 12.31
C MET A 715 -25.30 -6.38 11.81
N HIS A 716 -25.11 -6.01 10.54
CA HIS A 716 -23.86 -5.36 10.12
C HIS A 716 -23.85 -3.89 10.55
N GLY A 717 -22.65 -3.35 10.75
CA GLY A 717 -22.50 -2.02 11.29
C GLY A 717 -23.14 -0.89 10.47
N TRP A 718 -23.61 0.11 11.20
CA TRP A 718 -24.09 1.40 10.71
C TRP A 718 -23.12 2.52 11.16
N GLU A 719 -22.15 2.84 10.30
CA GLU A 719 -20.98 3.65 10.67
C GLU A 719 -21.19 5.16 10.48
N LEU A 720 -21.82 5.59 9.38
CA LEU A 720 -22.26 6.98 9.16
C LEU A 720 -23.74 7.15 9.56
N GLN A 721 -24.00 7.24 10.87
CA GLN A 721 -25.36 7.21 11.42
C GLN A 721 -26.23 8.42 11.10
N ASN A 722 -25.62 9.50 10.62
CA ASN A 722 -26.29 10.71 10.17
C ASN A 722 -26.63 10.70 8.67
N VAL A 723 -26.21 9.67 7.92
CA VAL A 723 -26.45 9.55 6.49
C VAL A 723 -27.37 8.36 6.22
N GLU A 724 -28.62 8.66 5.89
CA GLU A 724 -29.61 7.66 5.49
C GLU A 724 -29.48 7.35 3.99
N VAL A 725 -29.54 6.06 3.65
CA VAL A 725 -29.57 5.60 2.26
C VAL A 725 -31.02 5.26 1.94
N ASP A 726 -31.69 6.17 1.21
CA ASP A 726 -33.12 6.08 0.92
C ASP A 726 -33.40 6.44 -0.55
N CYS A 727 -34.35 5.74 -1.16
CA CYS A 727 -34.80 5.95 -2.54
C CYS A 727 -35.21 7.41 -2.82
N ALA A 728 -35.84 8.08 -1.84
CA ALA A 728 -36.37 9.42 -1.96
C ALA A 728 -35.27 10.49 -2.13
N ASN A 729 -34.01 10.20 -1.76
CA ASN A 729 -32.90 11.13 -1.95
C ASN A 729 -32.65 11.45 -3.44
N CYS A 730 -33.00 10.53 -4.35
CA CYS A 730 -32.90 10.73 -5.80
C CYS A 730 -34.26 10.83 -6.50
N HIS A 731 -35.28 10.12 -5.99
CA HIS A 731 -36.58 10.00 -6.64
C HIS A 731 -37.69 10.86 -6.01
N GLY A 732 -37.45 11.44 -4.83
CA GLY A 732 -38.46 12.11 -4.02
C GLY A 732 -39.50 11.16 -3.43
N ASN A 733 -40.40 11.70 -2.59
CA ASN A 733 -41.45 10.92 -1.92
C ASN A 733 -42.70 10.65 -2.77
N ARG A 734 -42.76 11.21 -4.00
CA ARG A 734 -43.89 11.05 -4.93
C ARG A 734 -43.36 10.78 -6.35
N PRO A 735 -42.68 9.65 -6.58
CA PRO A 735 -41.97 9.40 -7.82
C PRO A 735 -42.88 9.04 -9.00
N HIS A 736 -44.15 8.71 -8.76
CA HIS A 736 -45.07 8.30 -9.81
C HIS A 736 -45.78 9.54 -10.42
N PRO A 737 -45.71 9.74 -11.75
CA PRO A 737 -46.24 10.94 -12.38
C PRO A 737 -47.77 11.01 -12.28
N GLU A 738 -48.27 12.14 -11.80
CA GLU A 738 -49.70 12.44 -11.72
C GLU A 738 -50.11 13.33 -12.90
N TYR A 739 -50.88 12.79 -13.84
CA TYR A 739 -51.43 13.57 -14.94
C TYR A 739 -52.84 14.05 -14.59
N PRO A 740 -53.23 15.31 -14.87
CA PRO A 740 -54.55 15.83 -14.52
C PRO A 740 -55.71 15.00 -15.09
N TRP A 741 -55.51 14.40 -16.26
CA TRP A 741 -56.46 13.57 -17.02
C TRP A 741 -56.25 12.06 -16.85
N LYS A 742 -55.22 11.63 -16.10
CA LYS A 742 -54.93 10.21 -15.87
C LYS A 742 -54.34 10.03 -14.47
N ARG A 743 -55.22 9.89 -13.48
CA ARG A 743 -54.88 9.80 -12.04
C ARG A 743 -54.48 8.41 -11.57
N THR A 744 -54.24 7.46 -12.48
CA THR A 744 -54.00 6.04 -12.16
C THR A 744 -52.80 5.73 -11.30
N TRP A 745 -51.86 6.68 -11.24
CA TRP A 745 -50.66 6.58 -10.42
C TRP A 745 -50.76 7.25 -9.04
N ALA A 746 -51.76 8.10 -8.79
CA ALA A 746 -51.90 8.84 -7.54
C ALA A 746 -51.96 7.92 -6.30
N PRO A 747 -52.68 6.77 -6.32
CA PRO A 747 -52.68 5.85 -5.18
C PRO A 747 -51.29 5.32 -4.84
N TYR A 748 -50.41 5.08 -5.81
CA TYR A 748 -49.05 4.59 -5.51
C TYR A 748 -48.24 5.58 -4.68
N ASN A 749 -48.40 6.88 -4.93
CA ASN A 749 -47.78 7.93 -4.11
C ASN A 749 -48.36 7.96 -2.68
N GLU A 750 -49.65 7.62 -2.50
CA GLU A 750 -50.26 7.48 -1.16
C GLU A 750 -49.73 6.25 -0.40
N HIS A 751 -49.43 5.15 -1.10
CA HIS A 751 -48.89 3.93 -0.48
C HIS A 751 -47.52 4.15 0.16
N VAL A 752 -46.72 5.10 -0.33
CA VAL A 752 -45.40 5.44 0.24
C VAL A 752 -45.48 5.87 1.72
N ALA A 753 -46.66 6.27 2.21
CA ALA A 753 -46.88 6.59 3.62
C ALA A 753 -46.74 5.37 4.54
N PHE A 754 -47.05 4.16 4.05
CA PHE A 754 -47.07 2.93 4.85
C PHE A 754 -46.34 1.74 4.20
N MET A 755 -45.85 1.89 2.96
CA MET A 755 -45.04 0.90 2.25
C MET A 755 -43.68 1.51 1.86
N ALA A 756 -42.63 0.72 1.99
CA ALA A 756 -41.30 1.05 1.48
C ALA A 756 -41.29 0.96 -0.06
N CYS A 757 -40.39 1.69 -0.72
CA CYS A 757 -40.29 1.65 -2.19
C CYS A 757 -39.86 0.24 -2.64
N GLU A 758 -38.93 -0.33 -1.89
CA GLU A 758 -38.37 -1.67 -2.01
C GLU A 758 -39.47 -2.73 -2.06
N THR A 759 -40.56 -2.58 -1.29
CA THR A 759 -41.67 -3.54 -1.27
C THR A 759 -42.28 -3.75 -2.64
N CYS A 760 -42.48 -2.68 -3.40
CA CYS A 760 -43.05 -2.75 -4.73
C CYS A 760 -42.00 -3.08 -5.79
N HIS A 761 -40.76 -2.63 -5.58
CA HIS A 761 -39.71 -2.65 -6.58
C HIS A 761 -38.73 -3.82 -6.46
N ILE A 762 -38.76 -4.62 -5.40
CA ILE A 762 -37.99 -5.86 -5.23
C ILE A 762 -38.98 -7.03 -5.13
N PRO A 763 -39.59 -7.45 -6.25
CA PRO A 763 -40.67 -8.46 -6.23
C PRO A 763 -40.17 -9.88 -5.97
N ARG A 764 -38.87 -10.14 -6.17
CA ARG A 764 -38.27 -11.48 -6.14
C ARG A 764 -36.92 -11.49 -5.41
N THR A 765 -36.59 -12.64 -4.83
CA THR A 765 -35.31 -12.91 -4.16
C THR A 765 -34.91 -14.39 -4.36
N SER A 766 -33.74 -14.79 -3.83
CA SER A 766 -33.23 -16.16 -3.83
C SER A 766 -32.31 -16.42 -2.61
N GLY A 767 -31.67 -17.58 -2.57
CA GLY A 767 -30.64 -17.92 -1.58
C GLY A 767 -31.09 -18.99 -0.59
N ALA A 768 -30.33 -19.15 0.50
CA ALA A 768 -30.59 -20.18 1.50
C ALA A 768 -31.77 -19.83 2.42
N SER A 769 -32.84 -20.62 2.44
CA SER A 769 -34.05 -20.37 3.24
C SER A 769 -34.04 -21.10 4.60
N ARG A 770 -33.29 -22.20 4.72
CA ARG A 770 -33.10 -22.93 5.98
C ARG A 770 -31.65 -23.39 6.12
N ARG A 771 -31.11 -23.31 7.34
CA ARG A 771 -29.78 -23.82 7.67
C ARG A 771 -29.68 -24.29 9.12
N VAL A 772 -29.33 -25.56 9.33
CA VAL A 772 -29.36 -26.22 10.63
C VAL A 772 -28.03 -26.93 10.88
N TRP A 773 -27.38 -26.62 12.00
CA TRP A 773 -26.04 -27.14 12.33
C TRP A 773 -26.04 -28.33 13.29
N TYR A 774 -27.13 -28.52 14.04
CA TYR A 774 -27.35 -29.62 14.97
C TYR A 774 -28.85 -29.92 15.11
N SER A 775 -29.22 -31.12 15.58
CA SER A 775 -30.62 -31.54 15.63
C SER A 775 -31.51 -30.54 16.37
N THR A 776 -32.59 -30.12 15.70
CA THR A 776 -33.53 -29.12 16.22
C THR A 776 -34.46 -29.74 17.28
N PHE A 777 -34.64 -29.04 18.40
CA PHE A 777 -35.59 -29.40 19.45
C PHE A 777 -37.02 -29.58 18.90
N GLY A 778 -37.74 -30.61 19.38
CA GLY A 778 -39.12 -30.88 18.98
C GLY A 778 -39.28 -31.57 17.61
N MET A 779 -38.26 -31.57 16.74
CA MET A 779 -38.31 -32.26 15.46
C MET A 779 -37.90 -33.73 15.60
N THR A 780 -38.90 -34.61 15.63
CA THR A 780 -38.71 -36.06 15.80
C THR A 780 -38.66 -36.83 14.48
N ASN A 781 -39.10 -36.23 13.37
CA ASN A 781 -39.14 -36.83 12.04
C ASN A 781 -38.62 -35.83 10.98
N GLY A 782 -37.70 -36.23 10.10
CA GLY A 782 -37.19 -35.40 9.01
C GLY A 782 -35.66 -35.50 8.80
N PRO A 783 -35.12 -34.91 7.71
CA PRO A 783 -33.68 -34.88 7.43
C PRO A 783 -32.83 -34.26 8.56
N GLU A 784 -33.39 -33.32 9.30
CA GLU A 784 -32.74 -32.55 10.37
C GLU A 784 -32.60 -33.32 11.69
N ALA A 785 -33.31 -34.43 11.87
CA ALA A 785 -33.22 -35.24 13.10
C ALA A 785 -31.90 -36.03 13.22
N SER A 786 -31.13 -36.11 12.13
CA SER A 786 -29.95 -36.98 12.02
C SER A 786 -28.69 -36.27 11.49
N ILE A 787 -28.59 -34.95 11.70
CA ILE A 787 -27.40 -34.13 11.38
C ILE A 787 -26.41 -34.08 12.55
N PRO A 788 -25.09 -33.93 12.29
CA PRO A 788 -24.46 -33.75 10.97
C PRO A 788 -24.38 -35.05 10.16
N LYS A 789 -24.50 -34.93 8.83
CA LYS A 789 -24.28 -36.03 7.88
C LYS A 789 -23.13 -35.66 6.95
N PRO A 790 -22.25 -36.61 6.59
CA PRO A 790 -21.23 -36.34 5.60
C PRO A 790 -21.88 -36.15 4.23
N ASP A 791 -21.42 -35.15 3.48
CA ASP A 791 -21.75 -35.03 2.06
C ASP A 791 -21.15 -36.23 1.32
N PRO A 792 -21.95 -36.97 0.54
CA PRO A 792 -21.50 -38.20 -0.09
C PRO A 792 -20.46 -37.98 -1.21
N ASN A 793 -20.27 -36.75 -1.71
CA ASN A 793 -19.32 -36.44 -2.77
C ASN A 793 -17.99 -35.93 -2.21
N SER A 794 -18.01 -35.03 -1.24
CA SER A 794 -16.80 -34.43 -0.67
C SER A 794 -16.30 -35.13 0.60
N GLY A 795 -17.14 -35.93 1.26
CA GLY A 795 -16.83 -36.57 2.54
C GLY A 795 -16.80 -35.62 3.73
N VAL A 796 -17.06 -34.31 3.52
CA VAL A 796 -17.10 -33.30 4.58
C VAL A 796 -18.48 -33.23 5.22
N PHE A 797 -18.55 -32.83 6.49
CA PHE A 797 -19.82 -32.63 7.19
C PHE A 797 -20.37 -31.24 6.91
N GLU A 798 -21.46 -31.15 6.15
CA GLU A 798 -22.16 -29.89 5.91
C GLU A 798 -23.39 -29.75 6.82
N PRO A 799 -23.73 -28.52 7.23
CA PRO A 799 -25.02 -28.26 7.86
C PRO A 799 -26.15 -28.55 6.88
N TYR A 800 -27.27 -29.08 7.38
CA TYR A 800 -28.45 -29.25 6.55
C TYR A 800 -28.95 -27.88 6.08
N SER A 801 -28.97 -27.70 4.76
CA SER A 801 -29.30 -26.42 4.14
C SER A 801 -30.35 -26.61 3.05
N VAL A 802 -31.35 -25.73 3.02
CA VAL A 802 -32.34 -25.65 1.93
C VAL A 802 -32.03 -24.39 1.12
N TYR A 803 -31.76 -24.59 -0.16
CA TYR A 803 -31.49 -23.51 -1.11
C TYR A 803 -32.67 -23.34 -2.06
N GLU A 804 -33.12 -22.12 -2.24
CA GLU A 804 -34.05 -21.79 -3.32
C GLU A 804 -33.24 -21.46 -4.57
N ALA A 805 -33.10 -22.47 -5.44
CA ALA A 805 -32.23 -22.44 -6.61
C ALA A 805 -32.69 -21.53 -7.77
N SER A 806 -33.81 -20.81 -7.62
CA SER A 806 -34.34 -19.91 -8.65
C SER A 806 -34.55 -18.51 -8.07
N TYR A 807 -34.10 -17.47 -8.77
CA TYR A 807 -34.46 -16.07 -8.52
C TYR A 807 -35.96 -15.84 -8.83
N GLY A 808 -36.81 -16.41 -7.99
CA GLY A 808 -38.24 -16.54 -8.19
C GLY A 808 -39.02 -16.51 -6.88
N SER A 809 -38.35 -16.50 -5.75
CA SER A 809 -38.99 -16.52 -4.43
C SER A 809 -39.56 -15.17 -4.05
N ARG A 810 -40.67 -15.17 -3.31
CA ARG A 810 -41.29 -13.94 -2.85
C ARG A 810 -40.69 -13.53 -1.50
N PRO A 811 -40.37 -12.24 -1.28
CA PRO A 811 -40.01 -11.75 0.04
C PRO A 811 -41.15 -11.95 1.05
N ALA A 812 -40.79 -12.07 2.32
CA ALA A 812 -41.73 -11.87 3.42
C ALA A 812 -41.93 -10.38 3.65
N TYR A 813 -43.18 -9.95 3.85
CA TYR A 813 -43.51 -8.55 4.06
C TYR A 813 -43.84 -8.31 5.53
N ARG A 814 -43.11 -7.40 6.17
CA ARG A 814 -43.26 -7.07 7.60
C ARG A 814 -43.25 -5.57 7.82
N TRP A 815 -43.94 -5.12 8.86
CA TRP A 815 -43.76 -3.77 9.38
C TRP A 815 -42.34 -3.63 9.93
N PHE A 816 -41.65 -2.54 9.58
CA PHE A 816 -40.28 -2.31 9.99
C PHE A 816 -39.98 -0.81 10.08
N ASN A 817 -39.43 -0.38 11.21
CA ASN A 817 -39.04 1.01 11.48
C ASN A 817 -37.51 1.21 11.56
N GLY A 818 -36.73 0.16 11.28
CA GLY A 818 -35.28 0.13 11.46
C GLY A 818 -34.83 -0.64 12.70
N ASP A 819 -35.69 -0.81 13.70
CA ASP A 819 -35.34 -1.51 14.95
C ASP A 819 -35.40 -3.03 14.76
N ALA A 820 -34.34 -3.73 15.17
CA ALA A 820 -34.20 -5.18 15.06
C ALA A 820 -33.64 -5.80 16.35
N SER A 821 -33.97 -7.08 16.58
CA SER A 821 -33.42 -7.85 17.69
C SER A 821 -32.02 -8.39 17.40
N MET A 822 -31.30 -8.88 18.42
CA MET A 822 -30.04 -9.63 18.24
C MET A 822 -30.16 -10.91 17.39
N LEU A 823 -31.38 -11.31 17.01
CA LEU A 823 -31.66 -12.45 16.15
C LEU A 823 -32.18 -12.03 14.76
N ALA A 824 -31.99 -10.75 14.39
CA ALA A 824 -32.45 -10.18 13.13
C ALA A 824 -33.98 -10.20 12.93
N GLU A 825 -34.76 -10.19 14.02
CA GLU A 825 -36.22 -10.02 13.97
C GLU A 825 -36.58 -8.52 13.95
N PRO A 826 -37.44 -8.04 13.02
CA PRO A 826 -38.00 -6.70 13.06
C PRO A 826 -38.86 -6.48 14.32
N VAL A 827 -38.40 -5.62 15.22
CA VAL A 827 -39.10 -5.33 16.48
C VAL A 827 -39.63 -3.90 16.49
N HIS A 828 -40.59 -3.64 17.36
CA HIS A 828 -41.19 -2.32 17.47
C HIS A 828 -40.24 -1.27 18.09
N ASP A 829 -39.40 -1.67 19.04
CA ASP A 829 -38.39 -0.85 19.71
C ASP A 829 -37.22 -1.73 20.21
N ALA A 830 -36.02 -1.48 19.70
CA ALA A 830 -34.81 -2.20 20.09
C ALA A 830 -34.40 -1.95 21.56
N ASN A 831 -34.77 -0.80 22.14
CA ASN A 831 -34.42 -0.46 23.51
C ASN A 831 -35.40 -1.05 24.54
N ALA A 832 -36.58 -1.49 24.10
CA ALA A 832 -37.58 -2.07 24.98
C ALA A 832 -37.15 -3.44 25.52
N TRP A 833 -36.39 -4.21 24.72
CA TRP A 833 -35.95 -5.57 25.06
C TRP A 833 -37.12 -6.54 25.36
N ASP A 834 -38.30 -6.30 24.78
CA ASP A 834 -39.49 -7.15 24.93
C ASP A 834 -39.78 -8.02 23.69
N PHE A 835 -38.95 -7.88 22.64
CA PHE A 835 -39.02 -8.62 21.37
C PHE A 835 -40.39 -8.60 20.68
N ARG A 836 -41.24 -7.60 20.99
CA ARG A 836 -42.52 -7.44 20.29
C ARG A 836 -42.26 -7.02 18.86
N VAL A 837 -42.82 -7.77 17.92
CA VAL A 837 -42.74 -7.49 16.48
C VAL A 837 -43.32 -6.12 16.16
N ALA A 838 -42.74 -5.45 15.17
CA ALA A 838 -43.31 -4.21 14.67
C ALA A 838 -44.68 -4.46 14.02
N THR A 839 -45.60 -3.53 14.22
CA THR A 839 -46.97 -3.57 13.68
C THR A 839 -47.29 -2.28 12.94
N ARG A 840 -48.52 -2.18 12.40
CA ARG A 840 -49.01 -0.95 11.77
C ARG A 840 -48.96 0.27 12.69
N ASP A 841 -49.17 0.06 14.00
CA ASP A 841 -49.24 1.13 14.97
C ASP A 841 -47.84 1.52 15.51
N THR A 842 -46.80 0.79 15.10
CA THR A 842 -45.42 1.13 15.43
C THR A 842 -45.01 2.44 14.76
N PRO A 843 -44.50 3.44 15.51
CA PRO A 843 -44.11 4.71 14.95
C PRO A 843 -43.09 4.58 13.82
N ARG A 844 -43.36 5.24 12.68
CA ARG A 844 -42.49 5.26 11.47
C ARG A 844 -42.24 3.89 10.84
N ALA A 845 -43.00 2.87 11.22
CA ALA A 845 -42.96 1.58 10.54
C ALA A 845 -43.61 1.69 9.16
N LYS A 846 -42.96 1.07 8.17
CA LYS A 846 -43.55 0.79 6.87
C LYS A 846 -43.47 -0.70 6.61
N ILE A 847 -44.27 -1.20 5.69
CA ILE A 847 -44.12 -2.56 5.17
C ILE A 847 -42.82 -2.58 4.34
N TYR A 848 -41.89 -3.48 4.68
CA TYR A 848 -40.62 -3.72 3.96
C TYR A 848 -40.57 -5.16 3.42
N PRO A 849 -39.87 -5.42 2.30
CA PRO A 849 -39.56 -6.77 1.86
C PRO A 849 -38.34 -7.30 2.62
N LEU A 850 -38.49 -8.47 3.20
CA LEU A 850 -37.45 -9.15 3.97
C LEU A 850 -37.31 -10.58 3.48
N ARG A 851 -36.09 -11.11 3.51
CA ARG A 851 -35.83 -12.52 3.24
C ARG A 851 -35.86 -13.31 4.55
N PRO A 852 -36.83 -14.22 4.77
CA PRO A 852 -36.83 -15.08 5.94
C PRO A 852 -35.74 -16.15 5.83
N ILE A 853 -35.12 -16.47 6.95
CA ILE A 853 -34.16 -17.57 7.08
C ILE A 853 -34.44 -18.30 8.39
N ILE A 854 -34.62 -19.60 8.32
CA ILE A 854 -34.69 -20.47 9.49
C ILE A 854 -33.27 -20.93 9.84
N SER A 855 -32.82 -20.64 11.06
CA SER A 855 -31.48 -20.99 11.53
C SER A 855 -31.56 -21.89 12.76
N GLY A 856 -31.07 -23.12 12.64
CA GLY A 856 -30.84 -24.02 13.79
C GLY A 856 -29.51 -23.72 14.46
N MET A 857 -29.50 -22.75 15.38
CA MET A 857 -28.29 -22.38 16.13
C MET A 857 -27.99 -23.41 17.22
N ILE A 858 -26.70 -23.60 17.51
CA ILE A 858 -26.23 -24.52 18.55
C ILE A 858 -26.20 -23.77 19.89
N MET A 859 -26.83 -24.36 20.90
CA MET A 859 -26.97 -23.79 22.23
C MET A 859 -26.63 -24.82 23.31
N ASP A 860 -26.30 -24.32 24.50
CA ASP A 860 -26.21 -25.15 25.69
C ASP A 860 -27.62 -25.51 26.16
N ARG A 861 -27.94 -26.80 26.09
CA ARG A 861 -29.27 -27.32 26.45
C ARG A 861 -29.64 -27.02 27.90
N ARG A 862 -28.67 -27.03 28.82
CA ARG A 862 -28.95 -26.78 30.26
C ARG A 862 -29.32 -25.33 30.54
N GLY A 863 -29.00 -24.40 29.63
CA GLY A 863 -29.47 -23.01 29.72
C GLY A 863 -30.92 -22.81 29.26
N PHE A 864 -31.59 -23.85 28.74
CA PHE A 864 -32.92 -23.73 28.17
C PHE A 864 -33.99 -23.86 29.26
N GLY A 865 -34.74 -22.78 29.53
CA GLY A 865 -35.67 -22.70 30.66
C GLY A 865 -36.82 -23.73 30.68
N TYR A 866 -37.08 -24.40 29.55
CA TYR A 866 -38.08 -25.47 29.44
C TYR A 866 -37.48 -26.88 29.60
N ASP A 867 -36.15 -27.01 29.76
CA ASP A 867 -35.52 -28.30 30.01
C ASP A 867 -35.68 -28.73 31.48
N PRO A 868 -36.03 -29.99 31.78
CA PRO A 868 -36.12 -30.48 33.15
C PRO A 868 -34.82 -30.37 33.96
N ASN A 869 -33.67 -30.28 33.30
CA ASN A 869 -32.34 -30.12 33.91
C ASN A 869 -31.79 -28.69 33.76
N PHE A 870 -32.68 -27.69 33.66
CA PHE A 870 -32.30 -26.29 33.57
C PHE A 870 -31.32 -25.88 34.68
N ASN A 871 -30.27 -25.16 34.31
CA ASN A 871 -29.28 -24.61 35.20
C ASN A 871 -28.92 -23.18 34.74
N PRO A 872 -29.14 -22.16 35.59
CA PRO A 872 -28.92 -20.76 35.24
C PRO A 872 -27.46 -20.41 34.93
N GLN A 873 -26.48 -21.23 35.34
CA GLN A 873 -25.05 -21.04 35.04
C GLN A 873 -24.71 -21.22 33.55
N PHE A 874 -25.61 -21.82 32.76
CA PHE A 874 -25.42 -22.05 31.33
C PHE A 874 -26.34 -21.18 30.45
N THR A 875 -26.84 -20.09 31.02
CA THR A 875 -27.62 -19.07 30.30
C THR A 875 -26.71 -18.07 29.60
N MET A 876 -27.25 -17.32 28.64
CA MET A 876 -26.53 -16.24 27.97
C MET A 876 -26.11 -15.15 28.96
N LEU A 877 -26.92 -14.87 29.99
CA LEU A 877 -26.54 -13.95 31.07
C LEU A 877 -25.26 -14.39 31.78
N ALA A 878 -25.18 -15.66 32.18
CA ALA A 878 -23.99 -16.19 32.86
C ALA A 878 -22.74 -16.08 31.99
N ALA A 879 -22.84 -16.45 30.71
CA ALA A 879 -21.73 -16.31 29.77
C ALA A 879 -21.27 -14.85 29.58
N MET A 880 -22.22 -13.91 29.56
CA MET A 880 -21.92 -12.49 29.44
C MET A 880 -21.28 -11.89 30.70
N ASP A 881 -21.75 -12.28 31.89
CA ASP A 881 -21.15 -11.85 33.15
C ASP A 881 -19.71 -12.40 33.28
N MET A 882 -19.44 -13.62 32.80
CA MET A 882 -18.08 -14.19 32.77
C MET A 882 -17.12 -13.43 31.86
N MET A 883 -17.61 -12.78 30.80
CA MET A 883 -16.80 -12.04 29.82
C MET A 883 -16.94 -10.51 29.93
N GLU A 884 -17.60 -10.00 30.98
CA GLU A 884 -17.96 -8.58 31.08
C GLU A 884 -16.74 -7.65 30.98
N ALA A 885 -15.68 -7.93 31.73
CA ALA A 885 -14.47 -7.12 31.76
C ALA A 885 -13.77 -7.02 30.38
N PRO A 886 -13.40 -8.13 29.71
CA PRO A 886 -12.77 -8.04 28.39
C PRO A 886 -13.71 -7.46 27.33
N MET A 887 -15.03 -7.71 27.41
CA MET A 887 -15.99 -7.10 26.49
C MET A 887 -16.06 -5.57 26.63
N LYS A 888 -15.95 -5.03 27.85
CA LYS A 888 -15.87 -3.57 28.08
C LYS A 888 -14.57 -2.99 27.53
N MET A 889 -13.43 -3.62 27.81
CA MET A 889 -12.12 -3.15 27.34
C MET A 889 -12.03 -3.12 25.81
N MET A 890 -12.58 -4.13 25.15
CA MET A 890 -12.63 -4.17 23.69
C MET A 890 -13.76 -3.30 23.11
N GLY A 891 -14.66 -2.72 23.91
CA GLY A 891 -15.77 -1.89 23.42
C GLY A 891 -16.97 -2.65 22.86
N PHE A 892 -17.07 -3.96 23.10
CA PHE A 892 -18.27 -4.77 22.82
C PHE A 892 -19.37 -4.54 23.85
N MET A 893 -19.05 -4.04 25.04
CA MET A 893 -20.03 -3.73 26.07
C MET A 893 -19.86 -2.28 26.52
N ARG A 894 -20.98 -1.58 26.74
CA ARG A 894 -20.97 -0.25 27.36
C ARG A 894 -20.26 -0.30 28.73
N PRO A 895 -19.61 0.79 29.17
CA PRO A 895 -18.94 0.82 30.48
C PRO A 895 -19.84 0.41 31.66
N GLU A 896 -21.13 0.76 31.60
CA GLU A 896 -22.14 0.45 32.61
C GLU A 896 -22.55 -1.04 32.63
N GLY A 897 -22.21 -1.80 31.58
CA GLY A 897 -22.56 -3.21 31.45
C GLY A 897 -24.00 -3.46 31.01
N LEU A 898 -24.51 -4.65 31.39
CA LEU A 898 -25.88 -5.05 31.15
C LEU A 898 -26.87 -4.31 32.07
N ASN A 899 -27.91 -3.72 31.50
CA ASN A 899 -28.98 -3.08 32.25
C ASN A 899 -29.98 -4.13 32.82
N PRO A 900 -30.87 -3.75 33.77
CA PRO A 900 -31.78 -4.71 34.40
C PRO A 900 -32.73 -5.44 33.43
N ARG A 901 -33.18 -4.78 32.34
CA ARG A 901 -34.05 -5.41 31.34
C ARG A 901 -33.28 -6.43 30.51
N GLU A 902 -32.09 -6.06 30.05
CA GLU A 902 -31.17 -6.96 29.33
C GLU A 902 -30.87 -8.19 30.18
N ARG A 903 -30.52 -8.01 31.46
CA ARG A 903 -30.27 -9.13 32.39
C ARG A 903 -31.47 -10.06 32.55
N ALA A 904 -32.67 -9.50 32.72
CA ALA A 904 -33.90 -10.28 32.87
C ALA A 904 -34.16 -11.16 31.64
N VAL A 905 -34.03 -10.59 30.43
CA VAL A 905 -34.13 -11.33 29.18
C VAL A 905 -33.06 -12.42 29.11
N LEU A 906 -31.78 -12.05 29.23
CA LEU A 906 -30.66 -12.97 29.00
C LEU A 906 -30.60 -14.14 29.99
N SER A 907 -31.21 -13.99 31.17
CA SER A 907 -31.34 -15.07 32.15
C SER A 907 -32.25 -16.21 31.69
N GLN A 908 -33.09 -15.96 30.69
CA GLN A 908 -34.01 -16.94 30.11
C GLN A 908 -33.54 -17.47 28.76
N PHE A 909 -32.47 -16.90 28.19
CA PHE A 909 -31.89 -17.36 26.93
C PHE A 909 -30.80 -18.41 27.20
N PRO A 910 -30.85 -19.59 26.58
CA PRO A 910 -29.76 -20.55 26.65
C PRO A 910 -28.48 -19.95 26.05
N ASN A 911 -27.32 -20.33 26.59
CA ASN A 911 -26.05 -19.83 26.07
C ASN A 911 -25.83 -20.27 24.61
N LEU A 912 -25.55 -19.31 23.73
CA LEU A 912 -25.16 -19.55 22.34
C LEU A 912 -23.70 -19.99 22.31
N VAL A 913 -23.43 -21.25 21.97
CA VAL A 913 -22.08 -21.79 21.99
C VAL A 913 -21.38 -21.56 20.64
N ASN A 914 -20.21 -20.92 20.68
CA ASN A 914 -19.37 -20.79 19.48
C ASN A 914 -18.63 -22.10 19.23
N PHE A 915 -18.63 -22.57 18.00
CA PHE A 915 -17.88 -23.76 17.58
C PHE A 915 -16.90 -23.45 16.45
N ASP A 916 -15.87 -24.28 16.38
CA ASP A 916 -14.89 -24.30 15.30
C ASP A 916 -15.49 -25.02 14.08
N LYS A 917 -15.66 -24.28 12.98
CA LYS A 917 -16.26 -24.81 11.75
C LYS A 917 -15.32 -25.73 10.98
N GLU A 918 -14.03 -25.45 10.99
CA GLU A 918 -13.05 -26.27 10.28
C GLU A 918 -13.05 -27.68 10.89
N HIS A 919 -13.02 -27.77 12.23
CA HIS A 919 -13.16 -29.02 12.96
C HIS A 919 -14.51 -29.69 12.73
N TYR A 920 -15.61 -28.93 12.76
CA TYR A 920 -16.95 -29.46 12.48
C TYR A 920 -17.02 -30.11 11.10
N VAL A 921 -16.56 -29.40 10.06
CA VAL A 921 -16.64 -29.84 8.66
C VAL A 921 -15.77 -31.07 8.41
N HIS A 922 -14.63 -31.21 9.11
CA HIS A 922 -13.76 -32.37 8.95
C HIS A 922 -14.16 -33.59 9.78
N THR A 923 -14.77 -33.41 10.96
CA THR A 923 -14.97 -34.51 11.91
C THR A 923 -16.43 -34.88 12.15
N GLY A 924 -17.37 -33.95 11.92
CA GLY A 924 -18.75 -34.09 12.35
C GLY A 924 -18.94 -34.12 13.88
N ASN A 925 -17.86 -33.96 14.67
CA ASN A 925 -17.93 -33.99 16.12
C ASN A 925 -18.29 -32.61 16.67
N VAL A 926 -19.58 -32.37 16.82
CA VAL A 926 -20.12 -31.06 17.22
C VAL A 926 -19.69 -30.65 18.63
N ARG A 927 -19.59 -31.58 19.58
CA ARG A 927 -19.16 -31.25 20.95
C ARG A 927 -17.71 -30.81 20.99
N GLU A 928 -16.83 -31.53 20.30
CA GLU A 928 -15.41 -31.18 20.24
C GLU A 928 -15.20 -29.88 19.47
N ALA A 929 -15.95 -29.65 18.39
CA ALA A 929 -15.96 -28.37 17.69
C ALA A 929 -16.39 -27.21 18.60
N VAL A 930 -17.40 -27.40 19.45
CA VAL A 930 -17.82 -26.42 20.47
C VAL A 930 -16.71 -26.19 21.50
N ASN A 931 -16.09 -27.26 22.02
CA ASN A 931 -14.98 -27.12 22.95
C ASN A 931 -13.84 -26.31 22.33
N ILE A 932 -13.37 -26.66 21.13
CA ILE A 932 -12.30 -25.93 20.45
C ILE A 932 -12.70 -24.47 20.22
N GLY A 933 -13.94 -24.21 19.80
CA GLY A 933 -14.44 -22.87 19.55
C GLY A 933 -14.51 -22.00 20.81
N LEU A 934 -15.05 -22.53 21.91
CA LEU A 934 -15.12 -21.85 23.20
C LEU A 934 -13.74 -21.67 23.84
N GLY A 935 -12.86 -22.67 23.72
CA GLY A 935 -11.47 -22.58 24.17
C GLY A 935 -10.74 -21.46 23.43
N ARG A 936 -10.94 -21.37 22.11
CA ARG A 936 -10.37 -20.29 21.29
C ARG A 936 -10.91 -18.94 21.72
N LEU A 937 -12.23 -18.83 21.87
CA LEU A 937 -12.88 -17.61 22.34
C LEU A 937 -12.34 -17.16 23.70
N GLY A 938 -12.26 -18.07 24.67
CA GLY A 938 -11.76 -17.79 26.02
C GLY A 938 -10.32 -17.26 26.02
N LEU A 939 -9.41 -17.90 25.27
CA LEU A 939 -8.03 -17.43 25.14
C LEU A 939 -7.95 -16.03 24.49
N MET A 940 -8.71 -15.79 23.41
CA MET A 940 -8.75 -14.47 22.77
C MET A 940 -9.32 -13.39 23.69
N MET A 941 -10.33 -13.72 24.51
CA MET A 941 -10.88 -12.80 25.52
C MET A 941 -9.86 -12.48 26.63
N MET A 942 -8.87 -13.34 26.86
CA MET A 942 -7.74 -13.08 27.77
C MET A 942 -6.55 -12.38 27.11
N GLY A 943 -6.67 -11.96 25.83
CA GLY A 943 -5.58 -11.32 25.09
C GLY A 943 -4.51 -12.27 24.58
N GLN A 944 -4.78 -13.58 24.54
CA GLN A 944 -3.85 -14.57 24.01
C GLN A 944 -4.17 -14.91 22.55
N ASP A 945 -3.12 -15.16 21.75
CA ASP A 945 -3.30 -15.70 20.41
C ASP A 945 -3.68 -17.18 20.48
N ALA A 946 -4.95 -17.44 20.18
CA ALA A 946 -5.52 -18.77 20.28
C ALA A 946 -5.35 -19.61 19.00
N TRP A 947 -4.77 -19.05 17.93
CA TRP A 947 -4.64 -19.73 16.63
C TRP A 947 -3.33 -20.52 16.49
N ALA A 948 -2.35 -20.24 17.35
CA ALA A 948 -1.15 -21.05 17.50
C ALA A 948 -1.34 -22.24 18.46
N VAL A 949 -2.50 -22.36 19.11
CA VAL A 949 -2.77 -23.36 20.13
C VAL A 949 -3.34 -24.64 19.50
N PRO A 950 -2.79 -25.83 19.81
CA PRO A 950 -3.29 -27.09 19.27
C PRO A 950 -4.77 -27.34 19.62
N PRO A 951 -5.55 -27.96 18.71
CA PRO A 951 -6.96 -28.28 18.97
C PRO A 951 -7.22 -29.07 20.26
N SER A 952 -6.32 -29.98 20.66
CA SER A 952 -6.46 -30.74 21.90
C SER A 952 -6.44 -29.86 23.15
N ALA A 953 -5.52 -28.90 23.21
CA ALA A 953 -5.46 -27.95 24.32
C ALA A 953 -6.68 -27.01 24.32
N LEU A 954 -7.12 -26.56 23.14
CA LEU A 954 -8.34 -25.75 23.01
C LEU A 954 -9.58 -26.55 23.46
N ASN A 955 -9.64 -27.84 23.15
CA ASN A 955 -10.72 -28.72 23.58
C ASN A 955 -10.81 -28.81 25.11
N ASP A 956 -9.67 -29.03 25.79
CA ASP A 956 -9.62 -29.15 27.24
C ASP A 956 -10.04 -27.85 27.93
N ILE A 957 -9.54 -26.71 27.43
CA ILE A 957 -9.92 -25.38 27.92
C ILE A 957 -11.43 -25.17 27.73
N GLY A 958 -11.92 -25.41 26.51
CA GLY A 958 -13.30 -25.20 26.09
C GLY A 958 -14.35 -25.96 26.89
N SER A 959 -14.03 -27.20 27.27
CA SER A 959 -14.96 -28.06 28.02
C SER A 959 -15.36 -27.50 29.39
N ASN A 960 -14.64 -26.50 29.91
CA ASN A 960 -14.95 -25.86 31.19
C ASN A 960 -15.96 -24.70 31.06
N PHE A 961 -16.31 -24.28 29.84
CA PHE A 961 -17.15 -23.08 29.62
C PHE A 961 -18.63 -23.38 29.36
N TRP A 962 -19.04 -24.64 29.34
CA TRP A 962 -20.41 -25.05 29.03
C TRP A 962 -20.71 -26.45 29.62
N SER A 963 -21.95 -26.92 29.51
CA SER A 963 -22.42 -28.13 30.20
C SER A 963 -22.06 -29.45 29.50
N GLY A 964 -21.64 -29.39 28.24
CA GLY A 964 -21.46 -30.57 27.38
C GLY A 964 -22.74 -31.09 26.72
N ASP A 965 -23.89 -30.46 26.98
CA ASP A 965 -25.20 -30.86 26.46
C ASP A 965 -25.69 -29.90 25.37
N LEU A 966 -25.98 -30.43 24.18
CA LEU A 966 -26.26 -29.65 22.97
C LEU A 966 -27.74 -29.60 22.63
N LEU A 967 -28.16 -28.43 22.16
CA LEU A 967 -29.49 -28.18 21.64
C LEU A 967 -29.38 -27.41 20.31
N GLY A 968 -29.98 -27.93 19.24
CA GLY A 968 -30.31 -27.11 18.08
C GLY A 968 -31.64 -26.42 18.31
N LEU A 969 -31.70 -25.09 18.13
CA LEU A 969 -32.94 -24.34 18.22
C LEU A 969 -33.18 -23.55 16.95
N ASP A 970 -34.35 -23.77 16.33
CA ASP A 970 -34.80 -22.96 15.19
C ASP A 970 -35.15 -21.56 15.71
N LEU A 971 -34.33 -20.60 15.32
CA LEU A 971 -34.53 -19.20 15.65
C LEU A 971 -35.21 -18.45 14.52
N PRO A 972 -35.99 -17.42 14.88
CA PRO A 972 -36.18 -16.74 16.15
C PRO A 972 -37.53 -17.08 16.77
N ASN A 973 -37.62 -18.20 17.48
CA ASN A 973 -38.69 -18.36 18.43
C ASN A 973 -38.34 -17.54 19.67
N ASN A 974 -39.06 -16.43 19.87
CA ASN A 974 -38.86 -15.55 21.02
C ASN A 974 -39.18 -16.34 22.31
N PRO A 975 -38.18 -16.69 23.16
CA PRO A 975 -38.43 -17.42 24.39
C PRO A 975 -39.22 -16.60 25.43
N THR A 976 -39.48 -15.31 25.17
CA THR A 976 -40.34 -14.44 25.98
C THR A 976 -41.77 -14.31 25.44
N ASP A 977 -42.10 -14.97 24.32
CA ASP A 977 -43.49 -15.07 23.87
C ASP A 977 -44.26 -15.97 24.86
N PRO A 978 -45.27 -15.46 25.58
CA PRO A 978 -46.05 -16.27 26.53
C PRO A 978 -46.88 -17.36 25.84
N THR A 979 -46.95 -17.38 24.50
CA THR A 979 -47.56 -18.43 23.68
C THR A 979 -46.53 -19.42 23.11
N PHE A 980 -45.24 -19.24 23.42
CA PHE A 980 -44.20 -20.19 23.02
C PHE A 980 -44.33 -21.48 23.81
N ASP A 981 -44.70 -22.53 23.09
CA ASP A 981 -44.61 -23.91 23.52
C ASP A 981 -43.68 -24.64 22.55
N PRO A 982 -42.48 -25.05 22.98
CA PRO A 982 -41.52 -25.70 22.11
C PRO A 982 -41.96 -27.10 21.64
N ASN A 983 -43.12 -27.60 22.11
CA ASN A 983 -43.73 -28.85 21.71
C ASN A 983 -44.93 -28.69 20.75
N ASN A 984 -45.33 -27.46 20.42
CA ASN A 984 -46.44 -27.16 19.51
C ASN A 984 -45.94 -26.41 18.26
N ASP A 985 -46.73 -26.47 17.19
CA ASP A 985 -46.45 -25.67 15.98
C ASP A 985 -46.48 -24.17 16.33
N PRO A 986 -45.52 -23.36 15.84
CA PRO A 986 -45.47 -21.94 16.16
C PRO A 986 -46.75 -21.22 15.69
N THR A 987 -47.32 -20.39 16.56
CA THR A 987 -48.58 -19.66 16.31
C THR A 987 -48.45 -18.58 15.22
N HIS A 988 -47.21 -18.17 14.91
CA HIS A 988 -46.84 -17.23 13.84
C HIS A 988 -45.52 -17.65 13.17
N VAL A 989 -45.31 -17.26 11.91
CA VAL A 989 -44.01 -17.47 11.22
C VAL A 989 -42.96 -16.56 11.83
N THR A 990 -42.17 -17.11 12.74
CA THR A 990 -40.98 -16.54 13.36
C THR A 990 -39.76 -16.85 12.46
N GLY A 991 -38.92 -15.85 12.11
CA GLY A 991 -37.77 -16.07 11.19
C GLY A 991 -36.62 -15.04 11.33
N SER A 992 -35.36 -15.41 11.12
CA SER A 992 -34.29 -14.39 11.05
C SER A 992 -34.46 -13.68 9.72
N PHE A 993 -34.67 -12.37 9.73
CA PHE A 993 -35.00 -11.65 8.51
C PHE A 993 -33.79 -10.87 8.00
N ILE A 994 -33.53 -10.92 6.69
CA ILE A 994 -32.56 -10.05 6.02
C ILE A 994 -33.30 -9.01 5.19
N SER A 995 -33.06 -7.73 5.49
CA SER A 995 -33.56 -6.61 4.70
C SER A 995 -33.06 -6.66 3.25
N LEU A 996 -33.97 -6.48 2.29
CA LEU A 996 -33.66 -6.42 0.86
C LEU A 996 -33.59 -4.96 0.39
N SER A 997 -32.49 -4.59 -0.28
CA SER A 997 -32.23 -3.21 -0.74
C SER A 997 -31.71 -3.12 -2.18
N HIS A 998 -31.47 -4.25 -2.84
CA HIS A 998 -31.02 -4.35 -4.24
C HIS A 998 -31.94 -5.30 -5.02
N GLY A 999 -31.71 -5.47 -6.32
CA GLY A 999 -32.59 -6.24 -7.20
C GLY A 999 -33.81 -5.42 -7.64
N ILE A 1000 -33.63 -4.10 -7.76
CA ILE A 1000 -34.71 -3.16 -8.07
C ILE A 1000 -35.17 -3.36 -9.53
N LYS A 1001 -36.49 -3.52 -9.71
CA LYS A 1001 -37.16 -3.69 -10.99
C LYS A 1001 -38.09 -2.52 -11.30
N ARG A 1002 -38.02 -2.03 -12.54
CA ARG A 1002 -38.95 -1.01 -13.07
C ARG A 1002 -40.21 -1.63 -13.68
N ASN A 1003 -40.07 -2.57 -14.60
CA ASN A 1003 -41.18 -3.10 -15.40
C ASN A 1003 -41.90 -4.30 -14.75
N GLU A 1004 -41.28 -4.90 -13.74
CA GLU A 1004 -41.78 -6.05 -12.98
C GLU A 1004 -42.23 -5.65 -11.55
N ALA A 1005 -42.36 -4.34 -11.29
CA ALA A 1005 -42.83 -3.86 -10.00
C ALA A 1005 -44.27 -4.33 -9.69
N LEU A 1006 -44.56 -4.52 -8.41
CA LEU A 1006 -45.87 -5.00 -7.95
C LEU A 1006 -46.99 -4.05 -8.36
N ARG A 1007 -48.08 -4.64 -8.87
CA ARG A 1007 -49.30 -3.96 -9.30
C ARG A 1007 -50.41 -4.18 -8.28
N CYS A 1008 -51.50 -3.45 -8.44
CA CYS A 1008 -52.65 -3.51 -7.52
C CYS A 1008 -53.12 -4.96 -7.25
N LEU A 1009 -53.26 -5.79 -8.29
CA LEU A 1009 -53.75 -7.17 -8.15
C LEU A 1009 -52.72 -8.15 -7.55
N ASP A 1010 -51.43 -7.78 -7.54
CA ASP A 1010 -50.42 -8.57 -6.84
C ASP A 1010 -50.64 -8.50 -5.32
N CYS A 1011 -51.20 -7.41 -4.79
CA CYS A 1011 -51.47 -7.22 -3.36
C CYS A 1011 -52.97 -7.30 -2.99
N HIS A 1012 -53.88 -6.99 -3.92
CA HIS A 1012 -55.31 -6.91 -3.67
C HIS A 1012 -56.08 -7.98 -4.44
N SER A 1013 -55.70 -9.23 -4.21
CA SER A 1013 -56.38 -10.42 -4.73
C SER A 1013 -56.37 -11.54 -3.71
N ARG A 1014 -57.10 -12.63 -3.96
CA ARG A 1014 -57.02 -13.85 -3.15
C ARG A 1014 -55.64 -14.54 -3.23
N ALA A 1015 -54.87 -14.25 -4.27
CA ALA A 1015 -53.50 -14.72 -4.46
C ALA A 1015 -52.46 -13.64 -4.07
N SER A 1016 -52.86 -12.72 -3.18
CA SER A 1016 -52.04 -11.61 -2.71
C SER A 1016 -50.64 -12.03 -2.27
N VAL A 1017 -49.62 -11.24 -2.64
CA VAL A 1017 -48.26 -11.32 -2.10
C VAL A 1017 -48.22 -10.93 -0.61
N LEU A 1018 -49.16 -10.11 -0.16
CA LEU A 1018 -49.29 -9.67 1.22
C LEU A 1018 -50.24 -10.59 1.99
N ASP A 1019 -49.75 -11.14 3.08
CA ASP A 1019 -50.61 -11.71 4.12
C ASP A 1019 -51.06 -10.60 5.08
N PHE A 1020 -52.23 -10.04 4.83
CA PHE A 1020 -52.78 -8.97 5.66
C PHE A 1020 -53.07 -9.42 7.11
N ARG A 1021 -53.37 -10.71 7.34
CA ARG A 1021 -53.58 -11.19 8.72
C ARG A 1021 -52.25 -11.23 9.48
N ALA A 1022 -51.20 -11.71 8.83
CA ALA A 1022 -49.85 -11.69 9.38
C ALA A 1022 -49.27 -10.27 9.54
N LEU A 1023 -49.84 -9.27 8.84
CA LEU A 1023 -49.57 -7.84 9.02
C LEU A 1023 -50.50 -7.16 10.06
N SER A 1024 -51.17 -7.97 10.90
CA SER A 1024 -52.04 -7.54 12.00
C SER A 1024 -53.32 -6.81 11.57
N TYR A 1025 -53.79 -6.99 10.33
CA TYR A 1025 -55.14 -6.53 9.95
C TYR A 1025 -56.21 -7.49 10.47
N SER A 1026 -57.35 -6.94 10.90
CA SER A 1026 -58.49 -7.77 11.32
C SER A 1026 -58.96 -8.70 10.18
N PRO A 1027 -59.49 -9.90 10.47
CA PRO A 1027 -59.93 -10.84 9.43
C PRO A 1027 -60.91 -10.23 8.41
N ALA A 1028 -61.82 -9.37 8.89
CA ALA A 1028 -62.75 -8.64 8.03
C ALA A 1028 -62.02 -7.64 7.11
N ARG A 1029 -61.06 -6.86 7.64
CA ARG A 1029 -60.30 -5.89 6.84
C ARG A 1029 -59.35 -6.59 5.85
N ALA A 1030 -58.70 -7.69 6.26
CA ALA A 1030 -57.88 -8.50 5.38
C ALA A 1030 -58.68 -9.01 4.18
N THR A 1031 -59.87 -9.56 4.43
CA THR A 1031 -60.78 -10.04 3.38
C THR A 1031 -61.22 -8.89 2.47
N GLN A 1032 -61.56 -7.73 3.03
CA GLN A 1032 -61.90 -6.54 2.26
C GLN A 1032 -60.74 -6.09 1.34
N LEU A 1033 -59.51 -6.06 1.84
CA LEU A 1033 -58.33 -5.67 1.07
C LEU A 1033 -58.00 -6.69 -0.04
N GLN A 1034 -58.19 -7.99 0.20
CA GLN A 1034 -57.97 -9.05 -0.79
C GLN A 1034 -59.06 -9.11 -1.87
N THR A 1035 -60.25 -8.60 -1.58
CA THR A 1035 -61.41 -8.61 -2.51
C THR A 1035 -61.74 -7.22 -3.05
N LEU A 1036 -60.86 -6.23 -2.82
CA LEU A 1036 -61.07 -4.81 -3.15
C LEU A 1036 -61.47 -4.60 -4.62
N PHE A 1037 -60.92 -5.41 -5.53
CA PHE A 1037 -61.19 -5.33 -6.97
C PHE A 1037 -62.14 -6.43 -7.48
N GLU A 1038 -62.74 -7.25 -6.60
CA GLU A 1038 -63.69 -8.31 -7.00
C GLU A 1038 -65.10 -7.77 -7.30
N LYS A 1039 -65.45 -6.54 -6.90
CA LYS A 1039 -66.71 -5.85 -7.19
C LYS A 1039 -66.49 -4.33 -7.29
N VAL A 1040 -67.42 -3.59 -7.92
CA VAL A 1040 -67.46 -2.12 -7.81
C VAL A 1040 -67.80 -1.78 -6.35
N GLN A 1041 -66.86 -1.23 -5.59
CA GLN A 1041 -66.98 -1.06 -4.14
C GLN A 1041 -67.44 0.34 -3.71
N PHE A 1042 -67.29 1.34 -4.57
CA PHE A 1042 -67.69 2.71 -4.30
C PHE A 1042 -67.95 3.49 -5.59
N ILE A 1043 -68.84 4.49 -5.52
CA ILE A 1043 -68.93 5.61 -6.46
C ILE A 1043 -68.72 6.87 -5.61
N THR A 1044 -67.65 7.62 -5.84
CA THR A 1044 -67.41 8.92 -5.20
C THR A 1044 -67.78 10.05 -6.16
N LEU A 1045 -68.27 11.15 -5.59
CA LEU A 1045 -68.73 12.32 -6.33
C LEU A 1045 -67.97 13.56 -5.87
N ARG A 1046 -67.44 14.35 -6.80
CA ARG A 1046 -66.81 15.64 -6.50
C ARG A 1046 -67.22 16.70 -7.51
N HIS A 1047 -67.75 17.82 -7.04
CA HIS A 1047 -67.97 18.99 -7.89
C HIS A 1047 -66.65 19.71 -8.19
N GLY A 1048 -66.45 20.07 -9.45
CA GLY A 1048 -65.34 20.89 -9.93
C GLY A 1048 -65.79 21.91 -10.99
N PRO A 1049 -64.89 22.80 -11.42
CA PRO A 1049 -65.19 23.80 -12.45
C PRO A 1049 -65.63 23.18 -13.79
N ASP A 1050 -65.21 21.94 -14.07
CA ASP A 1050 -65.53 21.22 -15.30
C ASP A 1050 -66.77 20.31 -15.19
N GLY A 1051 -67.48 20.29 -14.05
CA GLY A 1051 -68.67 19.45 -13.83
C GLY A 1051 -68.62 18.55 -12.59
N LEU A 1052 -69.44 17.49 -12.58
CA LEU A 1052 -69.52 16.50 -11.49
C LEU A 1052 -68.63 15.30 -11.85
N LEU A 1053 -67.49 15.20 -11.17
CA LEU A 1053 -66.59 14.06 -11.29
C LEU A 1053 -67.15 12.87 -10.51
N LEU A 1054 -67.47 11.80 -11.23
CA LEU A 1054 -67.84 10.50 -10.70
C LEU A 1054 -66.66 9.55 -10.79
N ARG A 1055 -66.31 8.87 -9.69
CA ARG A 1055 -65.22 7.89 -9.67
C ARG A 1055 -65.66 6.57 -9.07
N TRP A 1056 -65.35 5.45 -9.70
CA TRP A 1056 -65.67 4.12 -9.19
C TRP A 1056 -64.59 3.06 -9.48
N SER A 1057 -64.55 2.00 -8.68
CA SER A 1057 -63.61 0.88 -8.91
C SER A 1057 -64.09 -0.04 -10.03
N ALA A 1058 -63.15 -0.58 -10.81
CA ALA A 1058 -63.48 -1.44 -11.94
C ALA A 1058 -62.50 -2.61 -12.12
N LYS A 1059 -63.00 -3.69 -12.70
CA LYS A 1059 -62.18 -4.82 -13.12
C LYS A 1059 -61.55 -4.52 -14.48
N PRO A 1060 -60.23 -4.73 -14.63
CA PRO A 1060 -59.61 -4.79 -15.94
C PRO A 1060 -60.34 -5.81 -16.83
N SER A 1061 -60.42 -5.57 -18.13
CA SER A 1061 -61.10 -6.38 -19.16
C SER A 1061 -62.64 -6.52 -19.04
N ARG A 1062 -63.29 -5.75 -18.16
CA ARG A 1062 -64.76 -5.65 -18.07
C ARG A 1062 -65.25 -4.30 -18.59
N ALA A 1063 -66.38 -4.30 -19.29
CA ALA A 1063 -67.00 -3.07 -19.78
C ALA A 1063 -68.04 -2.57 -18.77
N TYR A 1064 -68.13 -1.26 -18.61
CA TYR A 1064 -69.04 -0.61 -17.69
C TYR A 1064 -69.80 0.51 -18.39
N GLN A 1065 -71.05 0.73 -17.98
CA GLN A 1065 -71.87 1.85 -18.43
C GLN A 1065 -72.31 2.67 -17.21
N LEU A 1066 -72.03 3.97 -17.25
CA LEU A 1066 -72.64 4.91 -16.32
C LEU A 1066 -74.08 5.16 -16.74
N MET A 1067 -74.99 5.12 -15.78
CA MET A 1067 -76.42 5.32 -15.98
C MET A 1067 -76.92 6.41 -15.03
N SER A 1068 -77.88 7.22 -15.49
CA SER A 1068 -78.58 8.20 -14.65
C SER A 1068 -80.09 7.99 -14.64
N THR A 1069 -80.75 8.53 -13.62
CA THR A 1069 -82.22 8.68 -13.57
C THR A 1069 -82.58 9.90 -12.74
N THR A 1070 -83.74 10.50 -13.00
CA THR A 1070 -84.32 11.56 -12.15
C THR A 1070 -85.33 11.01 -11.14
N ASP A 1071 -85.66 9.71 -11.21
CA ASP A 1071 -86.63 9.07 -10.32
C ASP A 1071 -86.25 7.60 -10.06
N LEU A 1072 -85.71 7.34 -8.87
CA LEU A 1072 -85.34 5.99 -8.42
C LEU A 1072 -86.51 5.00 -8.43
N LYS A 1073 -87.76 5.47 -8.24
CA LYS A 1073 -88.95 4.60 -8.17
C LYS A 1073 -89.42 4.12 -9.54
N SER A 1074 -89.13 4.88 -10.59
CA SER A 1074 -89.52 4.54 -11.96
C SER A 1074 -88.81 3.29 -12.51
N GLY A 1075 -87.64 2.94 -11.97
CA GLY A 1075 -86.80 1.85 -12.47
C GLY A 1075 -86.17 2.09 -13.84
N VAL A 1076 -86.46 3.22 -14.50
CA VAL A 1076 -85.92 3.58 -15.82
C VAL A 1076 -84.61 4.33 -15.65
N TRP A 1077 -83.56 3.82 -16.30
CA TRP A 1077 -82.20 4.38 -16.26
C TRP A 1077 -81.69 4.64 -17.67
N THR A 1078 -81.09 5.80 -17.91
CA THR A 1078 -80.53 6.19 -19.21
C THR A 1078 -79.00 6.21 -19.17
N PRO A 1079 -78.31 5.73 -20.22
CA PRO A 1079 -76.86 5.79 -20.31
C PRO A 1079 -76.34 7.23 -20.30
N VAL A 1080 -75.25 7.47 -19.58
CA VAL A 1080 -74.51 8.75 -19.58
C VAL A 1080 -73.12 8.48 -20.15
N GLY A 1081 -72.80 9.15 -21.27
CA GLY A 1081 -71.53 9.00 -21.97
C GLY A 1081 -71.34 7.64 -22.67
N GLU A 1082 -70.14 7.43 -23.21
CA GLU A 1082 -69.77 6.21 -23.93
C GLU A 1082 -69.54 5.00 -23.00
N ARG A 1083 -69.55 3.80 -23.61
CA ARG A 1083 -69.16 2.56 -22.92
C ARG A 1083 -67.70 2.64 -22.50
N LEU A 1084 -67.43 2.31 -21.25
CA LEU A 1084 -66.09 2.38 -20.69
C LEU A 1084 -65.51 0.96 -20.63
N SER A 1085 -64.42 0.72 -21.37
CA SER A 1085 -63.74 -0.58 -21.41
C SER A 1085 -62.61 -0.65 -20.40
N GLY A 1086 -62.56 -1.75 -19.62
CA GLY A 1086 -61.70 -1.93 -18.45
C GLY A 1086 -60.23 -1.97 -18.79
N VAL A 1087 -59.59 -0.83 -18.92
CA VAL A 1087 -58.13 -0.75 -19.05
C VAL A 1087 -57.44 -0.41 -17.72
N GLU A 1088 -58.15 0.19 -16.75
CA GLU A 1088 -57.60 0.59 -15.45
C GLU A 1088 -58.55 0.27 -14.27
N HIS A 1089 -57.99 0.13 -13.05
CA HIS A 1089 -58.66 -0.37 -11.84
C HIS A 1089 -59.70 0.60 -11.22
N PHE A 1090 -59.84 1.78 -11.79
CA PHE A 1090 -60.88 2.75 -11.46
C PHE A 1090 -61.20 3.61 -12.68
N TYR A 1091 -62.45 4.07 -12.78
CA TYR A 1091 -62.88 5.03 -13.78
C TYR A 1091 -63.20 6.35 -13.14
N GLU A 1092 -62.94 7.40 -13.90
CA GLU A 1092 -63.34 8.76 -13.62
C GLU A 1092 -64.16 9.24 -14.83
N HIS A 1093 -65.37 9.74 -14.58
CA HIS A 1093 -66.22 10.33 -15.60
C HIS A 1093 -66.69 11.69 -15.11
N VAL A 1094 -66.48 12.73 -15.90
CA VAL A 1094 -66.98 14.07 -15.58
C VAL A 1094 -68.31 14.25 -16.29
N VAL A 1095 -69.38 14.38 -15.52
CA VAL A 1095 -70.67 14.83 -16.05
C VAL A 1095 -70.57 16.35 -16.25
N PRO A 1096 -70.64 16.87 -17.49
CA PRO A 1096 -70.49 18.29 -17.77
C PRO A 1096 -71.56 19.13 -17.05
N PRO A 1097 -71.28 20.42 -16.75
CA PRO A 1097 -72.26 21.30 -16.08
C PRO A 1097 -73.59 21.42 -16.83
N ALA A 1098 -73.57 21.33 -18.17
CA ALA A 1098 -74.77 21.35 -19.01
C ALA A 1098 -75.74 20.20 -18.69
N ASP A 1099 -75.21 19.02 -18.36
CA ASP A 1099 -76.01 17.82 -18.07
C ASP A 1099 -76.48 17.79 -16.59
N LEU A 1100 -75.93 18.66 -15.75
CA LEU A 1100 -76.30 18.83 -14.34
C LEU A 1100 -77.34 19.93 -14.14
N ALA A 1101 -77.50 20.84 -15.10
CA ALA A 1101 -78.32 22.04 -15.00
C ALA A 1101 -79.83 21.79 -15.29
N THR A 1102 -80.41 20.74 -14.71
CA THR A 1102 -81.81 20.35 -14.99
C THR A 1102 -82.82 20.76 -13.91
N GLY A 1103 -82.37 21.35 -12.80
CA GLY A 1103 -83.23 21.70 -11.66
C GLY A 1103 -83.89 20.50 -10.96
N ARG A 1104 -83.47 19.27 -11.27
CA ARG A 1104 -84.00 18.01 -10.75
C ARG A 1104 -82.91 17.21 -10.03
N GLN A 1105 -83.32 16.38 -9.08
CA GLN A 1105 -82.41 15.45 -8.39
C GLN A 1105 -82.01 14.32 -9.35
N LEU A 1106 -80.71 14.18 -9.62
CA LEU A 1106 -80.14 13.15 -10.49
C LEU A 1106 -79.49 12.05 -9.64
N PHE A 1107 -79.80 10.80 -9.96
CA PHE A 1107 -79.20 9.61 -9.37
C PHE A 1107 -78.33 8.91 -10.40
N TYR A 1108 -77.15 8.43 -9.98
CA TYR A 1108 -76.22 7.74 -10.85
C TYR A 1108 -75.97 6.32 -10.35
N ARG A 1109 -75.83 5.36 -11.27
CA ARG A 1109 -75.34 4.01 -10.99
C ARG A 1109 -74.39 3.56 -12.10
N VAL A 1110 -73.50 2.64 -11.76
CA VAL A 1110 -72.62 1.99 -12.71
C VAL A 1110 -73.09 0.55 -12.89
N VAL A 1111 -73.23 0.12 -14.14
CA VAL A 1111 -73.59 -1.26 -14.48
C VAL A 1111 -72.42 -1.92 -15.19
N GLU A 1112 -71.98 -3.07 -14.68
CA GLU A 1112 -71.06 -3.96 -15.42
C GLU A 1112 -71.84 -4.58 -16.57
N LEU A 1113 -71.35 -4.40 -17.80
CA LEU A 1113 -71.95 -4.99 -18.97
C LEU A 1113 -71.52 -6.47 -19.07
N PRO A 1114 -72.43 -7.39 -19.43
CA PRO A 1114 -72.05 -8.75 -19.79
C PRO A 1114 -71.01 -8.69 -20.93
N GLN A 1115 -69.99 -9.56 -20.86
CA GLN A 1115 -69.00 -9.69 -21.94
C GLN A 1115 -69.64 -10.19 -23.23
#